data_AF-A0A5C6E2E0-F1
#
_entry.id   AF-A0A5C6E2E0-F1
#
_cell.length_a   1.000
_cell.length_b   1.000
_cell.length_c   1.000
_cell.angle_alpha   90.00
_cell.angle_beta   90.00
_cell.angle_gamma   90.00
#
_symmetry.space_group_name_H-M   'P 1'
#
loop_
_entity.id
_entity.type
_entity.pdbx_description
1 polymer ?
#
loop_
_entity_poly.entity_id
_entity_poly.type
_entity_poly.pdbx_seq_one_letter_code
_entity_poly.pdbx_strand_id
1 'polypeptide(L)'
;MCALNRWIVVTTLVLVRSAVGLPDDLPTRQPESKSPASVVSFDGNRSFSASELRDSLNRDSSFLLACHPLGDPDALASVIEQRLTAGYRTSGFAEVAIRCQRDVSGETWNVAIDEGKQYRCGRVLIRGAQQMDVSKLRQRLTEPYPNEDTFASFVVVNGETQTRWVDEKGKQADLEDPVWKIGEPVKLDKERALSRACQTAISDLGFSGSLNTVSIQCDPDTETASMIVDIINEGEPTRIAEIDIDGLYEYSPASVAKYLGVKSGDAVNREIMQEFTRRLWQSGRFKNQNVRFEMASGSTLSVRVEEIAGVPGLDQALSENAKVFLRAGQWVAEAIARGDDMEIVSSLQGYSFRLIQSTQGLLAEAKGPSHEKLSLLVDAEQLLFNHSSHPQMLRFSPAAAGGYIKYGLSIGAASDSTQYQSLNFNGSIGGPLEAGDSPLQFVCSNSPSDWLPFAFKEDSDFQMRDGQLVTQHEAVTLAIDVDSGRIDQWTSEMGATRFVSGAFEAARQSLLEQVATKPNAFDSLRPLSSSLSYLLSEPVVDFSLTLAAHQEEPITPIDPELVSAIRKLVEGGVLGIGDAFVVSLQQQNRSKRFVIPNDEKPPKDWKQIALRWVGQGIVRYAPDLFAEETWPMQLARQTGFIAMGSTEHTQELLARLLRDENNGPLCYASAAILLSYVSQDAAKVFAKRSLDVMNLDAFQRDFETLQAATPVSAAAKMMSSLQRLNSSEVEALGRCCKDDSKRDWLHLLYEFSQLQATDEASFVYQMAEEPLRESMRRTLER
;
A
#
# COMPACT_ATOMS: atom_id res chain seq x y z
N MET A 1 -7.96 -4.69 15.27
CA MET A 1 -7.46 -5.90 14.58
C MET A 1 -7.56 -7.17 15.43
N CYS A 2 -6.86 -7.33 16.57
CA CYS A 2 -6.93 -8.57 17.35
C CYS A 2 -8.33 -8.96 17.87
N ALA A 3 -9.24 -8.01 18.15
CA ALA A 3 -10.60 -8.34 18.58
C ALA A 3 -11.67 -8.38 17.49
N LEU A 4 -11.48 -7.65 16.39
CA LEU A 4 -12.25 -7.92 15.18
C LEU A 4 -11.93 -9.33 14.68
N ASN A 5 -10.66 -9.76 14.79
CA ASN A 5 -10.26 -11.16 14.62
C ASN A 5 -10.92 -12.07 15.66
N ARG A 6 -11.01 -11.72 16.95
CA ARG A 6 -11.69 -12.58 17.96
C ARG A 6 -13.21 -12.67 17.74
N TRP A 7 -13.87 -11.58 17.35
CA TRP A 7 -15.30 -11.55 17.03
C TRP A 7 -15.56 -12.34 15.73
N ILE A 8 -14.84 -12.05 14.64
CA ILE A 8 -14.89 -12.84 13.40
C ILE A 8 -14.60 -14.31 13.71
N VAL A 9 -13.62 -14.66 14.55
CA VAL A 9 -13.28 -16.06 14.88
C VAL A 9 -14.35 -16.76 15.72
N VAL A 10 -14.99 -16.10 16.70
CA VAL A 10 -16.09 -16.69 17.49
C VAL A 10 -17.35 -16.85 16.63
N THR A 11 -17.68 -15.88 15.79
CA THR A 11 -18.77 -16.01 14.82
C THR A 11 -18.42 -17.06 13.77
N THR A 12 -17.18 -17.12 13.31
CA THR A 12 -16.70 -18.14 12.36
C THR A 12 -16.81 -19.54 12.98
N LEU A 13 -16.30 -19.80 14.20
CA LEU A 13 -16.42 -21.09 14.92
C LEU A 13 -17.84 -21.65 14.97
N VAL A 14 -18.83 -20.78 15.18
CA VAL A 14 -20.24 -21.17 15.30
C VAL A 14 -20.90 -21.42 13.93
N LEU A 15 -20.54 -20.63 12.91
CA LEU A 15 -21.07 -20.74 11.54
C LEU A 15 -20.49 -21.91 10.73
N VAL A 16 -19.41 -22.48 11.23
CA VAL A 16 -18.48 -23.30 10.46
C VAL A 16 -18.76 -24.81 10.52
N ARG A 17 -19.52 -25.29 11.51
CA ARG A 17 -19.90 -26.70 11.63
C ARG A 17 -21.37 -26.99 11.26
N SER A 18 -22.24 -25.97 11.31
CA SER A 18 -23.65 -25.99 10.84
C SER A 18 -23.80 -26.52 9.42
N ALA A 19 -22.75 -26.31 8.64
CA ALA A 19 -22.68 -26.58 7.22
C ALA A 19 -22.26 -28.01 6.88
N VAL A 20 -21.80 -28.81 7.86
CA VAL A 20 -21.26 -30.16 7.66
C VAL A 20 -22.35 -31.26 7.75
N GLY A 21 -23.60 -30.88 8.00
CA GLY A 21 -24.74 -31.80 8.13
C GLY A 21 -25.69 -31.92 6.93
N LEU A 22 -25.44 -31.25 5.79
CA LEU A 22 -26.35 -31.23 4.64
C LEU A 22 -25.79 -32.01 3.44
N PRO A 23 -26.65 -32.73 2.67
CA PRO A 23 -26.24 -33.47 1.47
C PRO A 23 -25.74 -32.55 0.34
N ASP A 24 -24.86 -33.08 -0.51
CA ASP A 24 -24.11 -32.38 -1.59
C ASP A 24 -24.95 -31.70 -2.68
N ASP A 25 -26.27 -31.93 -2.74
CA ASP A 25 -27.15 -31.38 -3.78
C ASP A 25 -27.93 -30.15 -3.28
N LEU A 26 -27.31 -28.96 -3.36
CA LEU A 26 -28.03 -27.70 -3.28
C LEU A 26 -27.76 -26.82 -4.50
N PRO A 27 -28.81 -26.20 -5.10
CA PRO A 27 -28.69 -25.41 -6.31
C PRO A 27 -27.87 -24.14 -6.07
N THR A 28 -26.83 -23.96 -6.89
CA THR A 28 -26.01 -22.75 -7.02
C THR A 28 -26.84 -21.60 -7.61
N ARG A 29 -27.65 -20.94 -6.77
CA ARG A 29 -28.20 -19.63 -7.09
C ARG A 29 -27.31 -18.58 -6.46
N GLN A 30 -26.57 -17.80 -7.26
CA GLN A 30 -25.94 -16.57 -6.80
C GLN A 30 -27.06 -15.61 -6.36
N PRO A 31 -27.12 -15.17 -5.10
CA PRO A 31 -28.05 -14.12 -4.72
C PRO A 31 -27.56 -12.79 -5.29
N GLU A 32 -28.44 -12.04 -5.95
CA GLU A 32 -28.22 -10.62 -6.20
C GLU A 32 -27.98 -9.93 -4.85
N SER A 33 -26.85 -9.22 -4.72
CA SER A 33 -26.41 -8.59 -3.47
C SER A 33 -27.44 -7.57 -2.96
N LYS A 34 -27.87 -7.71 -1.69
CA LYS A 34 -28.85 -6.80 -1.05
C LYS A 34 -28.16 -5.57 -0.43
N SER A 35 -27.55 -4.76 -1.28
CA SER A 35 -26.88 -3.52 -0.85
C SER A 35 -27.87 -2.47 -0.31
N PRO A 36 -27.49 -1.65 0.70
CA PRO A 36 -28.34 -0.55 1.21
C PRO A 36 -28.82 0.44 0.14
N ALA A 37 -27.99 0.77 -0.86
CA ALA A 37 -28.40 1.68 -1.93
C ALA A 37 -29.32 1.06 -3.00
N SER A 38 -29.69 -0.22 -2.87
CA SER A 38 -30.61 -0.89 -3.82
C SER A 38 -32.02 -0.29 -3.81
N VAL A 39 -32.43 0.34 -2.70
CA VAL A 39 -33.74 1.00 -2.55
C VAL A 39 -33.80 2.39 -3.22
N VAL A 40 -32.70 2.86 -3.81
CA VAL A 40 -32.61 4.20 -4.43
C VAL A 40 -32.67 4.09 -5.96
N SER A 41 -33.58 4.82 -6.57
CA SER A 41 -33.73 5.03 -8.02
C SER A 41 -33.38 6.47 -8.37
N PHE A 42 -32.89 6.67 -9.60
CA PHE A 42 -32.45 7.97 -10.10
C PHE A 42 -33.18 8.30 -11.39
N ASP A 43 -33.60 9.55 -11.50
CA ASP A 43 -34.12 10.16 -12.72
C ASP A 43 -33.37 11.46 -13.01
N GLY A 44 -33.10 11.73 -14.29
CA GLY A 44 -32.40 12.93 -14.74
C GLY A 44 -30.86 12.88 -14.68
N ASN A 45 -30.25 11.82 -14.14
CA ASN A 45 -28.81 11.59 -14.20
C ASN A 45 -28.35 11.28 -15.64
N ARG A 46 -27.42 12.07 -16.18
CA ARG A 46 -26.87 11.95 -17.54
C ARG A 46 -25.37 11.73 -17.54
N SER A 47 -24.67 12.40 -16.62
CA SER A 47 -23.21 12.37 -16.55
C SER A 47 -22.67 11.17 -15.79
N PHE A 48 -23.46 10.63 -14.86
CA PHE A 48 -23.11 9.46 -14.06
C PHE A 48 -24.21 8.41 -14.13
N SER A 49 -23.83 7.13 -14.18
CA SER A 49 -24.80 6.03 -14.19
C SER A 49 -25.45 5.84 -12.82
N ALA A 50 -26.70 5.34 -12.81
CA ALA A 50 -27.39 4.99 -11.57
C ALA A 50 -26.61 3.98 -10.72
N SER A 51 -25.90 3.04 -11.36
CA SER A 51 -24.97 2.14 -10.67
C SER A 51 -23.89 2.91 -9.94
N GLU A 52 -23.17 3.83 -10.60
CA GLU A 52 -22.08 4.59 -9.97
C GLU A 52 -22.55 5.42 -8.79
N LEU A 53 -23.72 6.05 -8.89
CA LEU A 53 -24.31 6.83 -7.80
C LEU A 53 -24.61 5.95 -6.57
N ARG A 54 -25.26 4.79 -6.77
CA ARG A 54 -25.50 3.82 -5.67
C ARG A 54 -24.19 3.35 -5.05
N ASP A 55 -23.23 3.05 -5.89
CA ASP A 55 -21.95 2.49 -5.49
C ASP A 55 -21.12 3.50 -4.68
N SER A 56 -21.28 4.79 -4.95
CA SER A 56 -20.67 5.87 -4.17
C SER A 56 -21.45 6.19 -2.88
N LEU A 57 -22.77 6.11 -2.89
CA LEU A 57 -23.59 6.18 -1.66
C LEU A 57 -23.23 5.04 -0.68
N ASN A 58 -23.08 3.81 -1.17
CA ASN A 58 -22.65 2.65 -0.36
C ASN A 58 -21.26 2.80 0.27
N ARG A 59 -20.47 3.81 -0.13
CA ARG A 59 -19.16 4.14 0.45
C ARG A 59 -19.22 5.35 1.38
N ASP A 60 -20.30 6.12 1.33
CA ASP A 60 -20.48 7.32 2.14
C ASP A 60 -20.99 6.95 3.53
N SER A 61 -20.23 7.29 4.57
CA SER A 61 -20.57 6.93 5.94
C SER A 61 -21.85 7.61 6.43
N SER A 62 -22.12 8.85 6.00
CA SER A 62 -23.35 9.56 6.37
C SER A 62 -24.58 8.91 5.76
N PHE A 63 -24.50 8.49 4.49
CA PHE A 63 -25.57 7.71 3.86
C PHE A 63 -25.82 6.37 4.57
N LEU A 64 -24.76 5.59 4.82
CA LEU A 64 -24.91 4.30 5.50
C LEU A 64 -25.51 4.45 6.90
N LEU A 65 -25.13 5.51 7.62
CA LEU A 65 -25.71 5.84 8.93
C LEU A 65 -27.19 6.21 8.82
N ALA A 66 -27.56 7.02 7.82
CA ALA A 66 -28.95 7.37 7.58
C ALA A 66 -29.81 6.16 7.15
N CYS A 67 -29.20 5.12 6.55
CA CYS A 67 -29.85 3.84 6.24
C CYS A 67 -29.99 2.92 7.46
N HIS A 68 -29.55 3.34 8.65
CA HIS A 68 -29.68 2.53 9.85
C HIS A 68 -31.18 2.27 10.17
N PRO A 69 -31.59 1.05 10.56
CA PRO A 69 -33.00 0.76 10.84
C PRO A 69 -33.64 1.58 11.99
N LEU A 70 -32.80 2.10 12.89
CA LEU A 70 -33.20 3.03 13.97
C LEU A 70 -33.05 4.51 13.58
N GLY A 71 -32.63 4.80 12.35
CA GLY A 71 -32.48 6.15 11.83
C GLY A 71 -33.83 6.77 11.47
N ASP A 72 -33.88 8.10 11.43
CA ASP A 72 -35.04 8.85 10.94
C ASP A 72 -35.15 8.71 9.41
N PRO A 73 -36.22 8.07 8.87
CA PRO A 73 -36.40 7.95 7.42
C PRO A 73 -36.46 9.30 6.71
N ASP A 74 -36.93 10.36 7.38
CA ASP A 74 -37.01 11.70 6.78
C ASP A 74 -35.62 12.36 6.72
N ALA A 75 -34.70 11.98 7.62
CA ALA A 75 -33.31 12.40 7.55
C ALA A 75 -32.55 11.77 6.37
N LEU A 76 -32.92 10.55 5.96
CA LEU A 76 -32.30 9.87 4.81
C LEU A 76 -32.47 10.65 3.50
N ALA A 77 -33.64 11.25 3.27
CA ALA A 77 -33.88 12.09 2.09
C ALA A 77 -32.90 13.26 2.03
N SER A 78 -32.77 14.00 3.15
CA SER A 78 -31.88 15.15 3.28
C SER A 78 -30.40 14.76 3.12
N VAL A 79 -30.00 13.62 3.69
CA VAL A 79 -28.64 13.09 3.53
C VAL A 79 -28.36 12.74 2.07
N ILE A 80 -29.27 12.04 1.38
CA ILE A 80 -29.09 11.73 -0.04
C ILE A 80 -28.93 13.02 -0.86
N GLU A 81 -29.81 14.01 -0.66
CA GLU A 81 -29.74 15.30 -1.36
C GLU A 81 -28.42 16.03 -1.09
N GLN A 82 -28.03 16.16 0.18
CA GLN A 82 -26.81 16.87 0.57
C GLN A 82 -25.55 16.19 0.03
N ARG A 83 -25.46 14.86 0.19
CA ARG A 83 -24.25 14.10 -0.19
C ARG A 83 -24.09 14.03 -1.71
N LEU A 84 -25.18 13.79 -2.45
CA LEU A 84 -25.12 13.83 -3.91
C LEU A 84 -24.83 15.25 -4.42
N THR A 85 -25.45 16.29 -3.85
CA THR A 85 -25.18 17.69 -4.22
C THR A 85 -23.69 18.00 -4.05
N ALA A 86 -23.09 17.59 -2.93
CA ALA A 86 -21.66 17.76 -2.71
C ALA A 86 -20.81 17.00 -3.75
N GLY A 87 -21.20 15.78 -4.12
CA GLY A 87 -20.54 14.99 -5.17
C GLY A 87 -20.61 15.65 -6.56
N TYR A 88 -21.77 16.16 -6.95
CA TYR A 88 -21.96 16.88 -8.22
C TYR A 88 -21.20 18.22 -8.23
N ARG A 89 -21.25 19.00 -7.15
CA ARG A 89 -20.53 20.29 -7.07
C ARG A 89 -19.01 20.11 -7.10
N THR A 90 -18.49 19.08 -6.45
CA THR A 90 -17.06 18.72 -6.57
C THR A 90 -16.68 18.12 -7.92
N SER A 91 -17.67 17.72 -8.71
CA SER A 91 -17.54 17.28 -10.11
C SER A 91 -17.86 18.39 -11.12
N GLY A 92 -17.88 19.66 -10.70
CA GLY A 92 -18.02 20.83 -11.58
C GLY A 92 -19.43 21.30 -11.87
N PHE A 93 -20.48 20.71 -11.28
CA PHE A 93 -21.87 21.11 -11.54
C PHE A 93 -22.31 22.20 -10.56
N ALA A 94 -22.20 23.48 -10.97
CA ALA A 94 -22.46 24.61 -10.09
C ALA A 94 -23.94 24.83 -9.77
N GLU A 95 -24.82 24.40 -10.68
CA GLU A 95 -26.26 24.68 -10.67
C GLU A 95 -27.09 23.44 -10.33
N VAL A 96 -26.46 22.36 -9.90
CA VAL A 96 -27.13 21.08 -9.63
C VAL A 96 -28.27 21.23 -8.62
N ALA A 97 -29.43 20.66 -8.95
CA ALA A 97 -30.58 20.56 -8.06
C ALA A 97 -30.99 19.10 -7.92
N ILE A 98 -31.03 18.61 -6.68
CA ILE A 98 -31.40 17.22 -6.35
C ILE A 98 -32.60 17.26 -5.43
N ARG A 99 -33.60 16.43 -5.73
CA ARG A 99 -34.79 16.24 -4.90
C ARG A 99 -35.02 14.76 -4.67
N CYS A 100 -35.12 14.37 -3.41
CA CYS A 100 -35.38 13.01 -2.99
C CYS A 100 -36.83 12.89 -2.53
N GLN A 101 -37.57 11.96 -3.13
CA GLN A 101 -38.96 11.68 -2.76
C GLN A 101 -39.13 10.20 -2.48
N ARG A 102 -39.89 9.89 -1.44
CA ARG A 102 -40.25 8.51 -1.14
C ARG A 102 -41.34 8.05 -2.10
N ASP A 103 -41.20 6.83 -2.63
CA ASP A 103 -42.20 6.23 -3.50
C ASP A 103 -43.53 5.96 -2.74
N VAL A 104 -44.62 5.79 -3.48
CA VAL A 104 -45.98 5.53 -2.97
C VAL A 104 -46.05 4.27 -2.11
N SER A 105 -45.22 3.27 -2.41
CA SER A 105 -45.07 2.04 -1.61
C SER A 105 -44.40 2.27 -0.25
N GLY A 106 -43.61 3.35 -0.10
CA GLY A 106 -42.79 3.62 1.08
C GLY A 106 -41.50 2.80 1.15
N GLU A 107 -41.24 1.91 0.20
CA GLU A 107 -40.09 0.98 0.23
C GLU A 107 -38.87 1.49 -0.55
N THR A 108 -39.06 2.45 -1.47
CA THR A 108 -38.00 2.97 -2.34
C THR A 108 -37.95 4.50 -2.34
N TRP A 109 -36.80 5.04 -2.76
CA TRP A 109 -36.51 6.47 -2.86
C TRP A 109 -36.23 6.85 -4.30
N ASN A 110 -37.06 7.73 -4.86
CA ASN A 110 -36.88 8.32 -6.19
C ASN A 110 -36.11 9.64 -6.07
N VAL A 111 -34.93 9.72 -6.67
CA VAL A 111 -34.06 10.90 -6.68
C VAL A 111 -34.13 11.57 -8.05
N ALA A 112 -34.77 12.73 -8.13
CA ALA A 112 -34.79 13.56 -9.33
C ALA A 112 -33.58 14.50 -9.34
N ILE A 113 -32.80 14.47 -10.43
CA ILE A 113 -31.56 15.23 -10.59
C ILE A 113 -31.67 16.16 -11.81
N ASP A 114 -31.50 17.45 -11.58
CA ASP A 114 -31.16 18.42 -12.62
C ASP A 114 -29.67 18.75 -12.47
N GLU A 115 -28.83 18.19 -13.34
CA GLU A 115 -27.38 18.32 -13.22
C GLU A 115 -26.89 19.76 -13.46
N GLY A 116 -27.58 20.53 -14.31
CA GLY A 116 -27.08 21.80 -14.83
C GLY A 116 -25.84 21.64 -15.71
N LYS A 117 -25.08 22.72 -15.92
CA LYS A 117 -23.83 22.70 -16.70
C LYS A 117 -22.64 22.20 -15.88
N GLN A 118 -21.76 21.43 -16.52
CA GLN A 118 -20.49 21.01 -15.93
C GLN A 118 -19.38 21.99 -16.30
N TYR A 119 -18.76 22.62 -15.31
CA TYR A 119 -17.62 23.52 -15.50
C TYR A 119 -16.29 22.79 -15.33
N ARG A 120 -15.35 23.09 -16.23
CA ARG A 120 -13.97 22.58 -16.19
C ARG A 120 -12.97 23.65 -15.75
N CYS A 121 -11.91 23.24 -15.08
CA CYS A 121 -10.83 24.13 -14.67
C CYS A 121 -10.20 24.78 -15.91
N GLY A 122 -10.37 26.09 -16.04
CA GLY A 122 -9.79 26.92 -17.08
C GLY A 122 -8.49 27.55 -16.62
N ARG A 123 -8.23 28.77 -17.09
CA ARG A 123 -6.98 29.49 -16.80
C ARG A 123 -6.89 30.04 -15.36
N VAL A 124 -5.66 30.24 -14.91
CA VAL A 124 -5.35 30.98 -13.67
C VAL A 124 -4.95 32.41 -14.02
N LEU A 125 -5.73 33.38 -13.52
CA LEU A 125 -5.51 34.81 -13.71
C LEU A 125 -4.91 35.42 -12.45
N ILE A 126 -3.67 35.86 -12.51
CA ILE A 126 -2.95 36.50 -11.41
C ILE A 126 -2.87 38.00 -11.70
N ARG A 127 -3.25 38.82 -10.72
CA ARG A 127 -3.27 40.29 -10.81
C ARG A 127 -2.52 40.90 -9.62
N GLY A 128 -1.96 42.08 -9.80
CA GLY A 128 -1.30 42.85 -8.73
C GLY A 128 0.15 42.49 -8.43
N ALA A 129 0.71 41.46 -9.08
CA ALA A 129 2.13 41.12 -8.96
C ALA A 129 3.05 42.20 -9.59
N GLN A 130 4.18 42.50 -8.96
CA GLN A 130 5.21 43.44 -9.40
C GLN A 130 6.59 42.78 -9.49
N GLN A 131 7.06 42.13 -8.42
CA GLN A 131 8.37 41.48 -8.32
C GLN A 131 8.28 39.96 -8.49
N MET A 132 7.14 39.36 -8.17
CA MET A 132 6.96 37.92 -8.21
C MET A 132 6.91 37.38 -9.64
N ASP A 133 7.55 36.23 -9.87
CA ASP A 133 7.44 35.52 -11.15
C ASP A 133 6.06 34.85 -11.27
N VAL A 134 5.16 35.56 -11.95
CA VAL A 134 3.79 35.11 -12.21
C VAL A 134 3.74 33.78 -12.98
N SER A 135 4.74 33.51 -13.83
CA SER A 135 4.78 32.26 -14.62
C SER A 135 5.06 31.08 -13.71
N LYS A 136 6.01 31.22 -12.78
CA LYS A 136 6.31 30.19 -11.78
C LYS A 136 5.17 29.99 -10.79
N LEU A 137 4.50 31.05 -10.36
CA LEU A 137 3.32 30.91 -9.49
C LEU A 137 2.20 30.14 -10.22
N ARG A 138 1.96 30.45 -11.50
CA ARG A 138 0.99 29.71 -12.32
C ARG A 138 1.39 28.24 -12.44
N GLN A 139 2.66 27.95 -12.69
CA GLN A 139 3.18 26.59 -12.77
C GLN A 139 2.93 25.82 -11.46
N ARG A 140 3.32 26.39 -10.31
CA ARG A 140 3.10 25.83 -8.96
C ARG A 140 1.63 25.51 -8.65
N LEU A 141 0.71 26.32 -9.18
CA LEU A 141 -0.73 26.13 -8.99
C LEU A 141 -1.34 25.08 -9.94
N THR A 142 -0.71 24.81 -11.09
CA THR A 142 -1.31 24.01 -12.18
C THR A 142 -0.57 22.70 -12.47
N GLU A 143 0.62 22.51 -11.92
CA GLU A 143 1.43 21.29 -12.05
C GLU A 143 1.62 20.59 -10.70
N PRO A 144 1.89 19.26 -10.69
CA PRO A 144 2.21 18.54 -9.47
C PRO A 144 3.46 19.13 -8.81
N TYR A 145 3.44 19.24 -7.48
CA TYR A 145 4.50 19.94 -6.76
C TYR A 145 4.81 19.28 -5.42
N PRO A 146 6.06 19.32 -4.93
CA PRO A 146 6.41 18.69 -3.66
C PRO A 146 5.74 19.30 -2.42
N ASN A 147 5.36 18.45 -1.47
CA ASN A 147 4.82 18.87 -0.16
C ASN A 147 5.81 19.76 0.62
N GLU A 148 5.31 20.62 1.50
CA GLU A 148 6.15 21.54 2.32
C GLU A 148 7.21 20.82 3.16
N ASP A 149 6.89 19.64 3.70
CA ASP A 149 7.79 18.84 4.55
C ASP A 149 8.66 17.83 3.75
N THR A 150 8.86 18.10 2.45
CA THR A 150 9.69 17.23 1.59
C THR A 150 10.92 17.93 1.06
N PHE A 151 11.99 17.16 1.00
CA PHE A 151 13.31 17.59 0.56
C PHE A 151 13.57 17.08 -0.83
N ALA A 152 14.26 17.88 -1.63
CA ALA A 152 14.84 17.37 -2.86
C ALA A 152 15.90 16.34 -2.48
N SER A 153 15.89 15.22 -3.19
CA SER A 153 16.96 14.24 -3.21
C SER A 153 17.27 13.97 -4.67
N PHE A 154 18.53 13.78 -4.98
CA PHE A 154 18.96 13.60 -6.35
C PHE A 154 19.50 12.20 -6.49
N VAL A 155 19.25 11.61 -7.64
CA VAL A 155 19.73 10.28 -7.97
C VAL A 155 19.84 10.20 -9.47
N VAL A 156 20.92 9.59 -9.93
CA VAL A 156 21.03 9.25 -11.33
C VAL A 156 20.19 7.99 -11.55
N VAL A 157 19.11 8.13 -12.31
CA VAL A 157 18.23 7.05 -12.71
C VAL A 157 18.40 6.85 -14.20
N ASN A 158 18.88 5.69 -14.60
CA ASN A 158 18.98 5.32 -16.01
C ASN A 158 19.80 6.34 -16.85
N GLY A 159 20.83 6.94 -16.24
CA GLY A 159 21.72 7.94 -16.86
C GLY A 159 21.25 9.38 -16.71
N GLU A 160 20.03 9.62 -16.24
CA GLU A 160 19.48 10.97 -16.07
C GLU A 160 19.45 11.36 -14.59
N THR A 161 19.83 12.59 -14.28
CA THR A 161 19.67 13.11 -12.92
C THR A 161 18.20 13.44 -12.69
N GLN A 162 17.57 12.66 -11.80
CA GLN A 162 16.18 12.88 -11.42
C GLN A 162 16.12 13.51 -10.02
N THR A 163 15.24 14.48 -9.86
CA THR A 163 14.86 14.99 -8.55
C THR A 163 13.77 14.10 -7.98
N ARG A 164 14.07 13.39 -6.89
CA ARG A 164 13.09 12.70 -6.05
C ARG A 164 12.75 13.56 -4.86
N TRP A 165 11.50 13.54 -4.46
CA TRP A 165 11.07 14.21 -3.24
C TRP A 165 11.02 13.18 -2.13
N VAL A 166 11.65 13.49 -1.00
CA VAL A 166 11.75 12.58 0.15
C VAL A 166 11.29 13.26 1.43
N ASP A 167 10.80 12.50 2.38
CA ASP A 167 10.56 12.98 3.74
C ASP A 167 11.88 13.14 4.52
N GLU A 168 11.80 13.61 5.76
CA GLU A 168 12.97 13.78 6.65
C GLU A 168 13.76 12.48 6.89
N LYS A 169 13.12 11.32 6.69
CA LYS A 169 13.74 9.99 6.85
C LYS A 169 14.30 9.45 5.53
N GLY A 170 14.28 10.24 4.45
CA GLY A 170 14.75 9.84 3.13
C GLY A 170 13.77 8.93 2.37
N LYS A 171 12.54 8.74 2.84
CA LYS A 171 11.54 7.93 2.14
C LYS A 171 10.90 8.76 1.03
N GLN A 172 10.74 8.17 -0.17
CA GLN A 172 10.05 8.83 -1.28
C GLN A 172 8.67 9.33 -0.85
N ALA A 173 8.43 10.60 -1.11
CA ALA A 173 7.18 11.30 -0.88
C ALA A 173 6.51 11.60 -2.22
N ASP A 174 5.19 11.43 -2.26
CA ASP A 174 4.39 11.77 -3.43
C ASP A 174 4.32 13.28 -3.62
N LEU A 175 4.22 13.71 -4.88
CA LEU A 175 3.92 15.09 -5.20
C LEU A 175 2.48 15.40 -4.76
N GLU A 176 2.26 16.61 -4.26
CA GLU A 176 0.93 17.17 -4.16
C GLU A 176 0.32 17.26 -5.56
N ASP A 177 -0.93 16.83 -5.66
CA ASP A 177 -1.76 17.10 -6.82
C ASP A 177 -1.80 18.61 -7.10
N PRO A 178 -1.80 19.02 -8.39
CA PRO A 178 -2.03 20.40 -8.75
C PRO A 178 -3.25 20.98 -8.05
N VAL A 179 -3.09 22.19 -7.52
CA VAL A 179 -4.17 22.95 -6.89
C VAL A 179 -5.30 23.20 -7.89
N TRP A 180 -4.94 23.41 -9.16
CA TRP A 180 -5.84 23.72 -10.25
C TRP A 180 -5.50 22.90 -11.52
N LYS A 181 -6.13 21.73 -11.67
CA LYS A 181 -5.93 20.80 -12.80
C LYS A 181 -6.70 21.25 -14.04
N ILE A 182 -6.07 21.95 -14.98
CA ILE A 182 -6.71 22.46 -16.20
C ILE A 182 -7.39 21.33 -16.98
N GLY A 183 -8.63 21.54 -17.43
CA GLY A 183 -9.43 20.60 -18.21
C GLY A 183 -10.21 19.57 -17.38
N GLU A 184 -9.81 19.31 -16.14
CA GLU A 184 -10.58 18.47 -15.22
C GLU A 184 -11.77 19.25 -14.61
N PRO A 185 -12.81 18.55 -14.12
CA PRO A 185 -13.95 19.22 -13.48
C PRO A 185 -13.54 20.08 -12.29
N VAL A 186 -14.19 21.24 -12.14
CA VAL A 186 -13.90 22.20 -11.07
C VAL A 186 -14.39 21.68 -9.73
N LYS A 187 -13.53 21.69 -8.72
CA LYS A 187 -13.92 21.40 -7.34
C LYS A 187 -14.50 22.66 -6.69
N LEU A 188 -15.81 22.84 -6.80
CA LEU A 188 -16.52 23.99 -6.21
C LEU A 188 -16.59 23.88 -4.67
N ASP A 189 -16.85 25.00 -4.00
CA ASP A 189 -16.93 25.17 -2.53
C ASP A 189 -15.63 24.86 -1.77
N LYS A 190 -14.49 24.96 -2.45
CA LYS A 190 -13.15 24.72 -1.88
C LYS A 190 -12.27 25.98 -1.88
N GLU A 191 -12.84 27.19 -1.96
CA GLU A 191 -12.12 28.47 -2.04
C GLU A 191 -11.20 28.70 -0.84
N ARG A 192 -11.61 28.29 0.36
CA ARG A 192 -10.74 28.37 1.56
C ARG A 192 -9.50 27.48 1.42
N ALA A 193 -9.65 26.29 0.83
CA ALA A 193 -8.53 25.39 0.59
C ALA A 193 -7.63 25.94 -0.53
N LEU A 194 -8.22 26.46 -1.61
CA LEU A 194 -7.51 27.12 -2.71
C LEU A 194 -6.72 28.35 -2.22
N SER A 195 -7.29 29.16 -1.33
CA SER A 195 -6.60 30.33 -0.76
C SER A 195 -5.38 29.93 0.09
N ARG A 196 -5.49 28.88 0.92
CA ARG A 196 -4.34 28.36 1.66
C ARG A 196 -3.26 27.82 0.71
N ALA A 197 -3.66 27.03 -0.28
CA ALA A 197 -2.72 26.47 -1.26
C ALA A 197 -2.03 27.57 -2.08
N CYS A 198 -2.75 28.66 -2.41
CA CYS A 198 -2.17 29.82 -3.08
C CYS A 198 -1.18 30.57 -2.18
N GLN A 199 -1.46 30.71 -0.88
CA GLN A 199 -0.52 31.30 0.08
C GLN A 199 0.78 30.48 0.17
N THR A 200 0.66 29.15 0.27
CA THR A 200 1.81 28.23 0.23
C THR A 200 2.60 28.41 -1.06
N ALA A 201 1.93 28.42 -2.22
CA ALA A 201 2.57 28.61 -3.52
C ALA A 201 3.34 29.95 -3.61
N ILE A 202 2.79 31.03 -3.07
CA ILE A 202 3.46 32.33 -3.02
C ILE A 202 4.66 32.32 -2.07
N SER A 203 4.56 31.62 -0.94
CA SER A 203 5.67 31.43 0.00
C SER A 203 6.81 30.61 -0.61
N ASP A 204 6.52 29.57 -1.41
CA ASP A 204 7.51 28.78 -2.15
C ASP A 204 8.38 29.66 -3.09
N LEU A 205 7.80 30.73 -3.65
CA LEU A 205 8.49 31.71 -4.49
C LEU A 205 9.30 32.75 -3.70
N GLY A 206 9.24 32.72 -2.37
CA GLY A 206 9.99 33.61 -1.48
C GLY A 206 9.20 34.84 -0.98
N PHE A 207 7.87 34.86 -1.11
CA PHE A 207 7.04 36.02 -0.71
C PHE A 207 6.09 35.67 0.45
N SER A 208 6.62 35.15 1.55
CA SER A 208 5.83 34.62 2.67
C SER A 208 4.93 35.65 3.37
N GLY A 209 5.27 36.94 3.26
CA GLY A 209 4.49 38.07 3.80
C GLY A 209 3.37 38.59 2.89
N SER A 210 3.08 37.92 1.76
CA SER A 210 2.07 38.38 0.80
C SER A 210 0.65 38.32 1.38
N LEU A 211 -0.16 39.30 0.99
CA LEU A 211 -1.60 39.35 1.15
C LEU A 211 -2.29 39.17 -0.21
N ASN A 212 -3.15 38.16 -0.33
CA ASN A 212 -3.90 37.85 -1.55
C ASN A 212 -5.33 37.38 -1.27
N THR A 213 -6.16 37.39 -2.30
CA THR A 213 -7.50 36.80 -2.30
C THR A 213 -7.69 35.87 -3.49
N VAL A 214 -8.41 34.76 -3.29
CA VAL A 214 -8.70 33.77 -4.34
C VAL A 214 -10.21 33.65 -4.55
N SER A 215 -10.65 33.66 -5.80
CA SER A 215 -12.04 33.40 -6.19
C SER A 215 -12.13 32.52 -7.43
N ILE A 216 -13.27 31.84 -7.60
CA ILE A 216 -13.59 31.05 -8.80
C ILE A 216 -14.66 31.80 -9.58
N GLN A 217 -14.41 32.05 -10.86
CA GLN A 217 -15.38 32.66 -11.77
C GLN A 217 -15.76 31.66 -12.86
N CYS A 218 -17.02 31.22 -12.87
CA CYS A 218 -17.57 30.35 -13.92
C CYS A 218 -18.01 31.18 -15.12
N ASP A 219 -17.68 30.71 -16.32
CA ASP A 219 -18.08 31.27 -17.61
C ASP A 219 -19.04 30.30 -18.32
N PRO A 220 -20.35 30.62 -18.37
CA PRO A 220 -21.35 29.77 -18.98
C PRO A 220 -21.20 29.57 -20.50
N ASP A 221 -20.50 30.46 -21.19
CA ASP A 221 -20.32 30.41 -22.66
C ASP A 221 -19.21 29.45 -23.05
N THR A 222 -18.15 29.38 -22.23
CA THR A 222 -17.01 28.48 -22.45
C THR A 222 -17.09 27.19 -21.64
N GLU A 223 -18.04 27.08 -20.70
CA GLU A 223 -18.16 25.98 -19.74
C GLU A 223 -16.86 25.75 -18.95
N THR A 224 -16.11 26.83 -18.72
CA THR A 224 -14.88 26.83 -17.92
C THR A 224 -15.04 27.70 -16.68
N ALA A 225 -14.32 27.36 -15.62
CA ALA A 225 -14.11 28.29 -14.50
C ALA A 225 -12.68 28.80 -14.50
N SER A 226 -12.47 30.08 -14.21
CA SER A 226 -11.14 30.65 -14.02
C SER A 226 -10.86 30.85 -12.52
N MET A 227 -9.66 30.48 -12.09
CA MET A 227 -9.15 30.86 -10.77
C MET A 227 -8.58 32.29 -10.85
N ILE A 228 -9.11 33.20 -10.04
CA ILE A 228 -8.64 34.58 -9.95
C ILE A 228 -7.83 34.72 -8.66
N VAL A 229 -6.57 35.15 -8.79
CA VAL A 229 -5.67 35.45 -7.68
C VAL A 229 -5.35 36.94 -7.74
N ASP A 230 -5.91 37.70 -6.79
CA ASP A 230 -5.61 39.12 -6.65
C ASP A 230 -4.57 39.29 -5.53
N ILE A 231 -3.35 39.70 -5.91
CA ILE A 231 -2.27 40.03 -4.98
C ILE A 231 -2.46 41.49 -4.55
N ILE A 232 -2.85 41.67 -3.29
CA ILE A 232 -3.08 43.00 -2.69
C ILE A 232 -1.74 43.60 -2.29
N ASN A 233 -0.85 42.78 -1.73
CA ASN A 233 0.51 43.15 -1.38
C ASN A 233 1.42 41.93 -1.53
N GLU A 234 2.54 42.06 -2.24
CA GLU A 234 3.53 40.98 -2.38
C GLU A 234 4.36 40.79 -1.10
N GLY A 235 4.58 41.87 -0.34
CA GLY A 235 5.56 41.87 0.73
C GLY A 235 7.01 41.90 0.22
N GLU A 236 7.96 41.97 1.14
CA GLU A 236 9.39 41.91 0.81
C GLU A 236 9.83 40.46 0.54
N PRO A 237 10.86 40.24 -0.30
CA PRO A 237 11.47 38.94 -0.45
C PRO A 237 11.93 38.37 0.89
N THR A 238 11.68 37.08 1.08
CA THR A 238 12.04 36.33 2.28
C THR A 238 13.57 36.21 2.34
N ARG A 239 14.15 36.51 3.51
CA ARG A 239 15.61 36.57 3.71
C ARG A 239 16.04 35.68 4.86
N ILE A 240 17.24 35.15 4.74
CA ILE A 240 17.89 34.35 5.76
C ILE A 240 18.38 35.27 6.88
N ALA A 241 17.95 35.06 8.11
CA ALA A 241 18.50 35.76 9.28
C ALA A 241 19.63 34.94 9.91
N GLU A 242 19.44 33.62 10.02
CA GLU A 242 20.36 32.69 10.67
C GLU A 242 20.59 31.45 9.79
N ILE A 243 21.77 30.87 9.87
CA ILE A 243 22.13 29.62 9.18
C ILE A 243 22.53 28.62 10.25
N ASP A 244 21.80 27.52 10.32
CA ASP A 244 22.03 26.41 11.23
C ASP A 244 22.46 25.19 10.42
N ILE A 245 23.55 24.54 10.82
CA ILE A 245 24.12 23.39 10.12
C ILE A 245 24.43 22.29 11.13
N ASP A 246 23.81 21.13 10.94
CA ASP A 246 23.87 20.00 11.86
C ASP A 246 24.21 18.69 11.14
N GLY A 247 24.64 17.69 11.91
CA GLY A 247 25.03 16.37 11.44
C GLY A 247 26.48 16.28 10.95
N LEU A 248 27.30 17.27 11.34
CA LEU A 248 28.73 17.31 11.05
C LEU A 248 29.55 16.68 12.18
N TYR A 249 30.56 15.88 11.85
CA TYR A 249 31.51 15.35 12.83
C TYR A 249 32.97 15.61 12.42
N GLU A 250 33.29 15.63 11.13
CA GLU A 250 34.60 16.04 10.58
C GLU A 250 34.59 17.46 10.00
N TYR A 251 33.46 17.96 9.46
CA TYR A 251 33.42 19.29 8.85
C TYR A 251 33.04 20.40 9.85
N SER A 252 33.49 21.63 9.57
CA SER A 252 32.99 22.82 10.27
C SER A 252 31.74 23.38 9.57
N PRO A 253 30.75 23.92 10.31
CA PRO A 253 29.61 24.64 9.73
C PRO A 253 30.05 25.75 8.75
N ALA A 254 31.13 26.46 9.07
CA ALA A 254 31.66 27.52 8.21
C ALA A 254 32.14 27.01 6.84
N SER A 255 32.69 25.79 6.79
CA SER A 255 33.15 25.16 5.53
C SER A 255 31.97 24.83 4.62
N VAL A 256 30.87 24.30 5.18
CA VAL A 256 29.65 23.97 4.44
C VAL A 256 28.97 25.25 3.93
N ALA A 257 28.82 26.27 4.78
CA ALA A 257 28.24 27.56 4.37
C ALA A 257 29.08 28.23 3.25
N LYS A 258 30.41 28.19 3.36
CA LYS A 258 31.33 28.69 2.32
C LYS A 258 31.20 27.92 1.02
N TYR A 259 31.08 26.59 1.08
CA TYR A 259 30.88 25.74 -0.10
C TYR A 259 29.56 26.05 -0.81
N LEU A 260 28.48 26.25 -0.05
CA LEU A 260 27.19 26.65 -0.59
C LEU A 260 27.18 28.10 -1.11
N GLY A 261 28.05 28.95 -0.57
CA GLY A 261 28.12 30.37 -0.89
C GLY A 261 26.99 31.19 -0.27
N VAL A 262 26.45 30.75 0.87
CA VAL A 262 25.29 31.34 1.54
C VAL A 262 25.69 32.16 2.77
N LYS A 263 25.00 33.29 3.00
CA LYS A 263 25.18 34.14 4.19
C LYS A 263 23.85 34.72 4.67
N SER A 264 23.85 35.19 5.92
CA SER A 264 22.74 35.97 6.47
C SER A 264 22.48 37.23 5.62
N GLY A 265 21.21 37.53 5.40
CA GLY A 265 20.69 38.61 4.55
C GLY A 265 20.36 38.20 3.12
N ASP A 266 20.84 37.04 2.65
CA ASP A 266 20.54 36.54 1.31
C ASP A 266 19.05 36.22 1.16
N ALA A 267 18.51 36.43 -0.04
CA ALA A 267 17.15 36.04 -0.35
C ALA A 267 17.06 34.52 -0.46
N VAL A 268 15.94 33.94 -0.04
CA VAL A 268 15.71 32.50 -0.06
C VAL A 268 14.33 32.17 -0.60
N ASN A 269 14.28 31.13 -1.42
CA ASN A 269 13.07 30.52 -1.92
C ASN A 269 13.34 29.03 -2.12
N ARG A 270 12.33 28.28 -2.59
CA ARG A 270 12.45 26.84 -2.72
C ARG A 270 13.47 26.37 -3.76
N GLU A 271 13.65 27.12 -4.85
CA GLU A 271 14.65 26.79 -5.88
C GLU A 271 16.08 26.93 -5.37
N ILE A 272 16.36 27.96 -4.58
CA ILE A 272 17.68 28.17 -3.95
C ILE A 272 17.99 27.01 -3.00
N MET A 273 17.00 26.58 -2.20
CA MET A 273 17.18 25.43 -1.32
C MET A 273 17.48 24.14 -2.10
N GLN A 274 16.76 23.89 -3.20
CA GLN A 274 17.03 22.73 -4.07
C GLN A 274 18.43 22.75 -4.66
N GLU A 275 18.91 23.93 -5.08
CA GLU A 275 20.27 24.10 -5.60
C GLU A 275 21.34 23.84 -4.52
N PHE A 276 21.12 24.29 -3.29
CA PHE A 276 22.01 23.96 -2.17
C PHE A 276 22.06 22.46 -1.90
N THR A 277 20.91 21.80 -1.83
CA THR A 277 20.83 20.34 -1.73
C THR A 277 21.57 19.66 -2.87
N ARG A 278 21.42 20.14 -4.12
CA ARG A 278 22.07 19.55 -5.29
C ARG A 278 23.59 19.62 -5.20
N ARG A 279 24.13 20.77 -4.79
CA ARG A 279 25.58 20.94 -4.61
C ARG A 279 26.13 19.99 -3.54
N LEU A 280 25.43 19.86 -2.41
CA LEU A 280 25.82 18.91 -1.36
C LEU A 280 25.80 17.47 -1.87
N TRP A 281 24.77 17.08 -2.63
CA TRP A 281 24.69 15.76 -3.24
C TRP A 281 25.83 15.50 -4.25
N GLN A 282 26.08 16.43 -5.17
CA GLN A 282 27.15 16.33 -6.17
C GLN A 282 28.55 16.22 -5.55
N SER A 283 28.72 16.69 -4.31
CA SER A 283 29.99 16.59 -3.59
C SER A 283 30.36 15.13 -3.25
N GLY A 284 29.38 14.22 -3.19
CA GLY A 284 29.56 12.80 -2.83
C GLY A 284 29.97 12.53 -1.38
N ARG A 285 30.03 13.57 -0.53
CA ARG A 285 30.56 13.48 0.85
C ARG A 285 29.49 13.28 1.92
N PHE A 286 28.22 13.37 1.53
CA PHE A 286 27.09 13.22 2.42
C PHE A 286 26.19 12.11 1.88
N LYS A 287 25.75 11.22 2.78
CA LYS A 287 24.80 10.17 2.47
C LYS A 287 23.39 10.74 2.34
N ASN A 288 23.05 11.70 3.22
CA ASN A 288 21.78 12.42 3.24
C ASN A 288 22.02 13.93 3.37
N GLN A 289 21.18 14.73 2.73
CA GLN A 289 21.24 16.20 2.78
C GLN A 289 19.84 16.81 2.70
N ASN A 290 19.42 17.48 3.76
CA ASN A 290 18.12 18.13 3.89
C ASN A 290 18.33 19.62 4.15
N VAL A 291 17.82 20.46 3.24
CA VAL A 291 17.86 21.91 3.37
C VAL A 291 16.44 22.42 3.56
N ARG A 292 16.19 23.10 4.68
CA ARG A 292 14.89 23.71 5.02
C ARG A 292 15.07 25.18 5.35
N PHE A 293 14.04 25.96 5.09
CA PHE A 293 13.92 27.31 5.61
C PHE A 293 12.69 27.42 6.51
N GLU A 294 12.90 27.96 7.71
CA GLU A 294 11.86 28.07 8.73
C GLU A 294 11.67 29.52 9.17
N MET A 295 10.50 30.08 8.83
CA MET A 295 10.14 31.44 9.25
C MET A 295 9.86 31.54 10.75
N ALA A 296 9.22 30.52 11.34
CA ALA A 296 8.75 30.54 12.73
C ALA A 296 9.90 30.57 13.75
N SER A 297 11.06 30.01 13.39
CA SER A 297 12.29 29.95 14.17
C SER A 297 13.22 31.15 13.91
N GLY A 298 12.69 32.27 13.42
CA GLY A 298 13.45 33.50 13.23
C GLY A 298 14.01 33.68 11.82
N SER A 299 13.46 33.03 10.80
CA SER A 299 13.97 33.04 9.41
C SER A 299 15.31 32.31 9.28
N THR A 300 15.35 31.07 9.77
CA THR A 300 16.56 30.23 9.83
C THR A 300 16.62 29.28 8.65
N LEU A 301 17.77 29.25 7.97
CA LEU A 301 18.11 28.21 7.00
C LEU A 301 18.77 27.04 7.75
N SER A 302 18.07 25.91 7.87
CA SER A 302 18.58 24.69 8.47
C SER A 302 19.13 23.76 7.39
N VAL A 303 20.38 23.34 7.53
CA VAL A 303 21.06 22.37 6.67
C VAL A 303 21.43 21.17 7.53
N ARG A 304 20.73 20.05 7.36
CA ARG A 304 21.04 18.79 8.04
C ARG A 304 21.68 17.83 7.06
N VAL A 305 22.83 17.28 7.42
CA VAL A 305 23.55 16.33 6.59
C VAL A 305 23.95 15.09 7.38
N GLU A 306 24.30 14.01 6.67
CA GLU A 306 24.93 12.82 7.25
C GLU A 306 26.25 12.61 6.52
N GLU A 307 27.38 12.97 7.15
CA GLU A 307 28.69 12.81 6.51
C GLU A 307 29.06 11.32 6.34
N ILE A 308 29.93 11.04 5.37
CA ILE A 308 30.51 9.71 5.17
C ILE A 308 31.90 9.68 5.80
N ALA A 309 32.20 8.68 6.62
CA ALA A 309 33.48 8.63 7.34
C ALA A 309 34.63 8.30 6.38
N GLY A 310 35.80 8.91 6.61
CA GLY A 310 37.02 8.59 5.87
C GLY A 310 37.13 9.16 4.46
N VAL A 311 36.16 9.95 3.99
CA VAL A 311 36.26 10.67 2.70
C VAL A 311 36.82 12.09 2.87
N PRO A 312 37.48 12.68 1.87
CA PRO A 312 38.10 14.00 2.01
C PRO A 312 37.12 15.15 2.23
N GLY A 313 37.61 16.16 2.97
CA GLY A 313 37.08 17.53 3.11
C GLY A 313 36.39 18.10 1.87
N LEU A 314 35.34 18.92 2.07
CA LEU A 314 34.81 19.80 1.01
C LEU A 314 35.85 20.79 0.48
N ASP A 315 36.86 21.12 1.29
CA ASP A 315 38.00 21.98 0.97
C ASP A 315 39.21 21.22 0.40
N GLN A 316 39.16 19.89 0.37
CA GLN A 316 40.23 19.03 -0.13
C GLN A 316 39.93 18.55 -1.56
N ALA A 317 40.97 18.48 -2.39
CA ALA A 317 40.87 17.93 -3.73
C ALA A 317 40.68 16.41 -3.67
N LEU A 318 39.80 15.88 -4.54
CA LEU A 318 39.63 14.43 -4.69
C LEU A 318 40.88 13.81 -5.33
N SER A 319 41.26 12.61 -4.86
CA SER A 319 42.31 11.79 -5.45
C SER A 319 41.94 11.33 -6.87
N GLU A 320 42.92 10.89 -7.65
CA GLU A 320 42.65 10.33 -8.98
C GLU A 320 41.78 9.05 -8.90
N ASN A 321 42.02 8.20 -7.90
CA ASN A 321 41.19 7.00 -7.66
C ASN A 321 39.72 7.40 -7.44
N ALA A 322 39.46 8.39 -6.59
CA ALA A 322 38.12 8.90 -6.33
C ALA A 322 37.43 9.43 -7.59
N LYS A 323 38.15 10.15 -8.45
CA LYS A 323 37.61 10.61 -9.74
C LYS A 323 37.27 9.44 -10.67
N VAL A 324 38.09 8.38 -10.70
CA VAL A 324 37.82 7.18 -11.50
C VAL A 324 36.57 6.45 -11.00
N PHE A 325 36.39 6.27 -9.68
CA PHE A 325 35.17 5.65 -9.15
C PHE A 325 33.91 6.48 -9.41
N LEU A 326 33.99 7.81 -9.32
CA LEU A 326 32.86 8.67 -9.70
C LEU A 326 32.50 8.51 -11.19
N ARG A 327 33.50 8.42 -12.08
CA ARG A 327 33.28 8.09 -13.50
C ARG A 327 32.68 6.70 -13.68
N ALA A 328 33.12 5.71 -12.90
CA ALA A 328 32.57 4.36 -12.95
C ALA A 328 31.10 4.32 -12.53
N GLY A 329 30.72 5.05 -11.48
CA GLY A 329 29.31 5.15 -11.08
C GLY A 329 28.44 5.83 -12.12
N GLN A 330 28.95 6.87 -12.77
CA GLN A 330 28.27 7.48 -13.92
C GLN A 330 28.15 6.48 -15.08
N TRP A 331 29.22 5.76 -15.40
CA TRP A 331 29.22 4.76 -16.48
C TRP A 331 28.22 3.62 -16.22
N VAL A 332 28.09 3.14 -14.97
CA VAL A 332 27.09 2.15 -14.56
C VAL A 332 25.68 2.73 -14.68
N ALA A 333 25.45 3.97 -14.25
CA ALA A 333 24.15 4.61 -14.36
C ALA A 333 23.70 4.76 -15.82
N GLU A 334 24.65 5.04 -16.73
CA GLU A 334 24.42 5.17 -18.17
C GLU A 334 24.29 3.82 -18.90
N ALA A 335 24.56 2.69 -18.24
CA ALA A 335 24.44 1.34 -18.85
C ALA A 335 23.06 1.10 -19.47
N ILE A 336 22.04 1.64 -18.83
CA ILE A 336 20.66 1.57 -19.31
C ILE A 336 20.47 2.34 -20.61
N ALA A 337 20.98 3.58 -20.70
CA ALA A 337 20.88 4.38 -21.91
C ALA A 337 21.62 3.74 -23.10
N ARG A 338 22.65 2.94 -22.81
CA ARG A 338 23.39 2.14 -23.81
C ARG A 338 22.68 0.85 -24.23
N GLY A 339 21.66 0.41 -23.47
CA GLY A 339 21.00 -0.88 -23.69
C GLY A 339 21.85 -2.08 -23.24
N ASP A 340 22.73 -1.87 -22.25
CA ASP A 340 23.48 -2.95 -21.61
C ASP A 340 22.60 -3.65 -20.57
N ASP A 341 22.69 -4.98 -20.50
CA ASP A 341 22.08 -5.75 -19.42
C ASP A 341 23.14 -6.08 -18.36
N MET A 342 22.78 -5.94 -17.07
CA MET A 342 23.67 -6.36 -15.99
C MET A 342 23.47 -7.85 -15.72
N GLU A 343 24.53 -8.63 -15.88
CA GLU A 343 24.56 -10.06 -15.62
C GLU A 343 25.45 -10.36 -14.40
N ILE A 344 24.91 -11.05 -13.40
CA ILE A 344 25.66 -11.63 -12.28
C ILE A 344 25.64 -13.14 -12.42
N VAL A 345 26.82 -13.75 -12.49
CA VAL A 345 26.98 -15.21 -12.53
C VAL A 345 27.80 -15.65 -11.33
N SER A 346 27.25 -16.59 -10.55
CA SER A 346 27.92 -17.12 -9.37
C SER A 346 27.76 -18.64 -9.29
N SER A 347 28.62 -19.26 -8.48
CA SER A 347 28.54 -20.67 -8.18
C SER A 347 28.83 -20.91 -6.70
N LEU A 348 27.93 -21.61 -6.02
CA LEU A 348 28.07 -21.94 -4.60
C LEU A 348 27.74 -23.41 -4.40
N GLN A 349 28.67 -24.19 -3.85
CA GLN A 349 28.46 -25.58 -3.43
C GLN A 349 27.77 -26.47 -4.49
N GLY A 350 28.17 -26.34 -5.77
CA GLY A 350 27.62 -27.12 -6.88
C GLY A 350 26.36 -26.54 -7.53
N TYR A 351 25.80 -25.47 -6.98
CA TYR A 351 24.77 -24.66 -7.62
C TYR A 351 25.40 -23.59 -8.51
N SER A 352 24.73 -23.26 -9.60
CA SER A 352 25.04 -22.08 -10.42
C SER A 352 23.85 -21.13 -10.41
N PHE A 353 24.12 -19.85 -10.19
CA PHE A 353 23.13 -18.78 -10.20
C PHE A 353 23.44 -17.82 -11.32
N ARG A 354 22.38 -17.37 -11.98
CA ARG A 354 22.45 -16.36 -13.02
C ARG A 354 21.34 -15.36 -12.82
N LEU A 355 21.69 -14.10 -12.68
CA LEU A 355 20.76 -12.99 -12.58
C LEU A 355 21.04 -12.04 -13.73
N ILE A 356 20.04 -11.73 -14.54
CA ILE A 356 20.13 -10.75 -15.62
C ILE A 356 19.10 -9.66 -15.36
N GLN A 357 19.56 -8.42 -15.34
CA GLN A 357 18.73 -7.24 -15.19
C GLN A 357 18.83 -6.37 -16.43
N SER A 358 17.69 -5.99 -16.96
CA SER A 358 17.54 -5.16 -18.16
C SER A 358 16.45 -4.12 -17.92
N THR A 359 16.36 -3.11 -18.78
CA THR A 359 15.14 -2.28 -18.88
C THR A 359 13.93 -3.07 -19.36
N GLN A 360 14.16 -4.18 -20.06
CA GLN A 360 13.11 -5.02 -20.63
C GLN A 360 12.62 -6.10 -19.66
N GLY A 361 13.35 -6.35 -18.58
CA GLY A 361 12.95 -7.31 -17.56
C GLY A 361 14.06 -7.81 -16.65
N LEU A 362 13.66 -8.74 -15.78
CA LEU A 362 14.49 -9.45 -14.83
C LEU A 362 14.40 -10.94 -15.13
N LEU A 363 15.55 -11.60 -15.21
CA LEU A 363 15.63 -13.05 -15.29
C LEU A 363 16.55 -13.59 -14.20
N ALA A 364 16.05 -14.51 -13.39
CA ALA A 364 16.82 -15.19 -12.36
C ALA A 364 16.74 -16.70 -12.57
N GLU A 365 17.89 -17.35 -12.57
CA GLU A 365 18.01 -18.81 -12.70
C GLU A 365 18.89 -19.37 -11.60
N ALA A 366 18.41 -20.43 -10.98
CA ALA A 366 19.19 -21.27 -10.10
C ALA A 366 19.21 -22.68 -10.70
N LYS A 367 20.40 -23.25 -10.88
CA LYS A 367 20.58 -24.61 -11.39
C LYS A 367 21.33 -25.43 -10.35
N GLY A 368 20.71 -26.53 -9.93
CA GLY A 368 21.26 -27.46 -8.96
C GLY A 368 22.18 -28.52 -9.58
N PRO A 369 22.87 -29.30 -8.74
CA PRO A 369 23.79 -30.35 -9.17
C PRO A 369 23.08 -31.50 -9.91
N SER A 370 21.79 -31.72 -9.64
CA SER A 370 20.90 -32.68 -10.31
C SER A 370 20.49 -32.26 -11.74
N HIS A 371 21.02 -31.15 -12.26
CA HIS A 371 20.58 -30.45 -13.47
C HIS A 371 19.17 -29.86 -13.41
N GLU A 372 18.51 -29.93 -12.25
CA GLU A 372 17.26 -29.23 -12.02
C GLU A 372 17.48 -27.72 -12.06
N LYS A 373 16.52 -27.02 -12.65
CA LYS A 373 16.55 -25.59 -12.87
C LYS A 373 15.27 -24.95 -12.38
N LEU A 374 15.41 -23.91 -11.57
CA LEU A 374 14.36 -22.97 -11.22
C LEU A 374 14.61 -21.66 -11.97
N SER A 375 13.56 -21.12 -12.58
CA SER A 375 13.63 -19.89 -13.39
C SER A 375 12.50 -18.94 -13.04
N LEU A 376 12.84 -17.67 -12.87
CA LEU A 376 11.93 -16.54 -12.74
C LEU A 376 12.21 -15.58 -13.90
N LEU A 377 11.16 -15.24 -14.65
CA LEU A 377 11.17 -14.18 -15.65
C LEU A 377 10.11 -13.15 -15.30
N VAL A 378 10.49 -11.89 -15.36
CA VAL A 378 9.61 -10.74 -15.21
C VAL A 378 9.85 -9.83 -16.40
N ASP A 379 8.84 -9.60 -17.22
CA ASP A 379 8.87 -8.64 -18.34
C ASP A 379 7.54 -7.86 -18.40
N ALA A 380 7.39 -6.99 -19.41
CA ALA A 380 6.19 -6.16 -19.56
C ALA A 380 4.91 -6.96 -19.87
N GLU A 381 5.05 -8.19 -20.38
CA GLU A 381 3.93 -9.05 -20.77
C GLU A 381 3.54 -9.99 -19.63
N GLN A 382 4.51 -10.49 -18.87
CA GLN A 382 4.32 -11.59 -17.94
C GLN A 382 5.28 -11.59 -16.75
N LEU A 383 4.77 -12.15 -15.66
CA LEU A 383 5.59 -12.78 -14.63
C LEU A 383 5.47 -14.30 -14.82
N LEU A 384 6.61 -14.98 -14.87
CA LEU A 384 6.72 -16.41 -15.17
C LEU A 384 7.66 -17.08 -14.16
N PHE A 385 7.14 -18.10 -13.48
CA PHE A 385 7.92 -19.02 -12.65
C PHE A 385 7.88 -20.42 -13.28
N ASN A 386 9.05 -21.04 -13.47
CA ASN A 386 9.17 -22.38 -14.04
C ASN A 386 10.18 -23.21 -13.24
N HIS A 387 9.77 -24.42 -12.86
CA HIS A 387 10.69 -25.47 -12.40
C HIS A 387 10.81 -26.54 -13.48
N SER A 388 12.04 -26.93 -13.83
CA SER A 388 12.32 -27.88 -14.91
C SER A 388 11.53 -29.19 -14.78
N SER A 389 11.50 -29.80 -13.59
CA SER A 389 10.80 -31.05 -13.28
C SER A 389 9.28 -30.90 -13.10
N HIS A 390 8.73 -29.68 -13.01
CA HIS A 390 7.29 -29.49 -12.84
C HIS A 390 6.56 -29.54 -14.20
N PRO A 391 5.43 -30.24 -14.34
CA PRO A 391 4.75 -30.41 -15.63
C PRO A 391 4.10 -29.12 -16.17
N GLN A 392 3.72 -28.21 -15.27
CA GLN A 392 3.15 -26.90 -15.59
C GLN A 392 4.16 -25.78 -15.30
N MET A 393 3.87 -24.56 -15.77
CA MET A 393 4.53 -23.32 -15.33
C MET A 393 3.50 -22.37 -14.71
N LEU A 394 3.93 -21.45 -13.86
CA LEU A 394 3.06 -20.37 -13.37
C LEU A 394 3.33 -19.11 -14.18
N ARG A 395 2.32 -18.63 -14.91
CA ARG A 395 2.42 -17.43 -15.75
C ARG A 395 1.18 -16.55 -15.53
N PHE A 396 1.37 -15.26 -15.29
CA PHE A 396 0.26 -14.29 -15.32
C PHE A 396 0.72 -12.93 -15.82
N SER A 397 -0.21 -12.13 -16.34
CA SER A 397 0.08 -10.81 -16.90
C SER A 397 -0.23 -9.70 -15.89
N PRO A 398 0.78 -8.91 -15.47
CA PRO A 398 0.57 -7.76 -14.59
C PRO A 398 -0.36 -6.71 -15.21
N ALA A 399 -0.22 -6.48 -16.52
CA ALA A 399 -1.05 -5.53 -17.28
C ALA A 399 -2.53 -5.95 -17.28
N ALA A 400 -2.83 -7.25 -17.40
CA ALA A 400 -4.20 -7.76 -17.34
C ALA A 400 -4.84 -7.55 -15.95
N ALA A 401 -4.04 -7.51 -14.89
CA ALA A 401 -4.47 -7.18 -13.54
C ALA A 401 -4.60 -5.66 -13.29
N GLY A 402 -4.29 -4.82 -14.28
CA GLY A 402 -4.34 -3.36 -14.17
C GLY A 402 -3.25 -2.78 -13.26
N GLY A 403 -2.14 -3.50 -13.08
CA GLY A 403 -1.02 -3.10 -12.23
C GLY A 403 0.29 -2.95 -12.99
N TYR A 404 1.35 -2.58 -12.25
CA TYR A 404 2.73 -2.52 -12.71
C TYR A 404 3.65 -3.30 -11.79
N ILE A 405 4.79 -3.72 -12.32
CA ILE A 405 5.93 -4.24 -11.57
C ILE A 405 7.04 -3.19 -11.68
N LYS A 406 7.52 -2.72 -10.53
CA LYS A 406 8.70 -1.88 -10.42
C LYS A 406 9.81 -2.69 -9.78
N TYR A 407 10.99 -2.67 -10.37
CA TYR A 407 12.19 -3.25 -9.77
C TYR A 407 13.38 -2.36 -10.02
N GLY A 408 14.38 -2.51 -9.17
CA GLY A 408 15.54 -1.67 -9.25
C GLY A 408 16.73 -2.22 -8.52
N LEU A 409 17.84 -1.59 -8.85
CA LEU A 409 19.17 -1.93 -8.39
C LEU A 409 19.86 -0.66 -7.92
N SER A 410 20.48 -0.75 -6.75
CA SER A 410 21.47 0.23 -6.30
C SER A 410 22.77 -0.48 -6.02
N ILE A 411 23.86 0.09 -6.52
CA ILE A 411 25.23 -0.36 -6.29
C ILE A 411 25.95 0.76 -5.55
N GLY A 412 26.71 0.41 -4.52
CA GLY A 412 27.59 1.36 -3.83
C GLY A 412 28.65 0.66 -2.99
N ALA A 413 29.55 1.44 -2.41
CA ALA A 413 30.46 0.99 -1.38
C ALA A 413 29.66 0.63 -0.11
N ALA A 414 29.99 -0.49 0.53
CA ALA A 414 29.29 -0.84 1.78
C ALA A 414 29.66 0.15 2.89
N SER A 415 28.70 0.48 3.77
CA SER A 415 28.99 1.25 4.98
C SER A 415 29.73 0.43 6.04
N ASP A 416 29.60 -0.89 6.00
CA ASP A 416 30.35 -1.83 6.83
C ASP A 416 31.79 -1.94 6.32
N SER A 417 32.77 -1.89 7.21
CA SER A 417 34.19 -2.05 6.84
C SER A 417 34.52 -3.49 6.43
N THR A 418 33.74 -4.48 6.85
CA THR A 418 33.93 -5.90 6.51
C THR A 418 33.43 -6.26 5.11
N GLN A 419 32.70 -5.36 4.45
CA GLN A 419 32.21 -5.56 3.09
C GLN A 419 32.77 -4.48 2.17
N TYR A 420 33.18 -4.86 0.96
CA TYR A 420 33.66 -3.88 0.00
C TYR A 420 32.50 -3.12 -0.66
N GLN A 421 31.45 -3.83 -1.06
CA GLN A 421 30.33 -3.32 -1.85
C GLN A 421 28.97 -3.67 -1.22
N SER A 422 27.98 -2.83 -1.43
CA SER A 422 26.58 -3.06 -1.12
C SER A 422 25.79 -3.14 -2.42
N LEU A 423 24.92 -4.14 -2.50
CA LEU A 423 24.05 -4.33 -3.64
C LEU A 423 22.61 -4.49 -3.15
N ASN A 424 21.78 -3.51 -3.46
CA ASN A 424 20.41 -3.44 -2.98
C ASN A 424 19.45 -3.68 -4.14
N PHE A 425 18.72 -4.78 -4.05
CA PHE A 425 17.59 -5.07 -4.94
C PHE A 425 16.30 -4.57 -4.30
N ASN A 426 15.53 -3.80 -5.05
CA ASN A 426 14.18 -3.43 -4.67
C ASN A 426 13.19 -3.93 -5.72
N GLY A 427 12.01 -4.33 -5.26
CA GLY A 427 10.93 -4.82 -6.10
C GLY A 427 9.60 -4.48 -5.46
N SER A 428 8.67 -3.96 -6.23
CA SER A 428 7.30 -3.72 -5.81
C SER A 428 6.33 -4.03 -6.94
N ILE A 429 5.14 -4.47 -6.55
CA ILE A 429 4.00 -4.65 -7.44
C ILE A 429 2.95 -3.65 -6.96
N GLY A 430 2.40 -2.87 -7.89
CA GLY A 430 1.48 -1.79 -7.58
C GLY A 430 0.37 -1.65 -8.61
N GLY A 431 -0.58 -0.75 -8.35
CA GLY A 431 -1.66 -0.36 -9.26
C GLY A 431 -2.54 0.72 -8.65
N PRO A 432 -3.41 1.37 -9.43
CA PRO A 432 -3.65 1.15 -10.86
C PRO A 432 -2.55 1.72 -11.77
N LEU A 433 -2.38 1.12 -12.95
CA LEU A 433 -1.53 1.65 -14.03
C LEU A 433 -2.19 2.90 -14.66
N GLU A 434 -1.48 4.03 -14.75
CA GLU A 434 -2.01 5.21 -15.44
C GLU A 434 -1.96 5.04 -16.97
N ALA A 435 -2.76 5.83 -17.68
CA ALA A 435 -2.81 5.77 -19.14
C ALA A 435 -1.48 6.23 -19.75
N GLY A 436 -0.74 5.29 -20.36
CA GLY A 436 0.57 5.54 -20.96
C GLY A 436 1.74 4.97 -20.16
N ASP A 437 1.52 4.52 -18.92
CA ASP A 437 2.56 3.89 -18.12
C ASP A 437 2.88 2.48 -18.62
N SER A 438 4.17 2.12 -18.54
CA SER A 438 4.61 0.75 -18.78
C SER A 438 4.24 -0.14 -17.58
N PRO A 439 3.70 -1.35 -17.81
CA PRO A 439 3.47 -2.33 -16.76
C PRO A 439 4.78 -2.84 -16.13
N LEU A 440 5.93 -2.50 -16.70
CA LEU A 440 7.25 -2.78 -16.18
C LEU A 440 8.07 -1.50 -16.03
N GLN A 441 8.54 -1.23 -14.82
CA GLN A 441 9.35 -0.07 -14.49
C GLN A 441 10.70 -0.52 -13.92
N PHE A 442 11.78 -0.23 -14.65
CA PHE A 442 13.14 -0.50 -14.18
C PHE A 442 13.81 0.78 -13.69
N VAL A 443 14.48 0.68 -12.53
CA VAL A 443 15.22 1.78 -11.92
C VAL A 443 16.61 1.30 -11.51
N CYS A 444 17.65 1.74 -12.21
CA CYS A 444 19.01 1.70 -11.65
C CYS A 444 19.30 3.06 -11.01
N SER A 445 19.51 3.07 -9.69
CA SER A 445 19.85 4.28 -8.94
C SER A 445 21.32 4.31 -8.59
N ASN A 446 21.98 5.44 -8.86
CA ASN A 446 23.34 5.72 -8.43
C ASN A 446 23.45 7.15 -7.90
N SER A 447 24.22 7.33 -6.83
CA SER A 447 24.62 8.64 -6.30
C SER A 447 26.14 8.74 -6.18
N PRO A 448 26.72 9.96 -6.24
CA PRO A 448 28.15 10.16 -5.99
C PRO A 448 28.61 9.61 -4.62
N SER A 449 27.74 9.67 -3.60
CA SER A 449 27.97 9.12 -2.27
C SER A 449 28.05 7.59 -2.22
N ASP A 450 27.48 6.90 -3.21
CA ASP A 450 27.59 5.44 -3.32
C ASP A 450 28.96 5.03 -3.86
N TRP A 451 29.59 5.89 -4.67
CA TRP A 451 30.80 5.53 -5.44
C TRP A 451 32.09 6.15 -4.90
N LEU A 452 32.02 7.36 -4.33
CA LEU A 452 33.18 8.03 -3.74
C LEU A 452 33.89 7.16 -2.68
N PRO A 453 33.19 6.45 -1.77
CA PRO A 453 33.86 5.74 -0.67
C PRO A 453 34.69 4.53 -1.11
N PHE A 454 34.47 3.98 -2.31
CA PHE A 454 35.30 2.88 -2.83
C PHE A 454 36.79 3.25 -2.88
N ALA A 455 37.11 4.51 -3.15
CA ALA A 455 38.49 4.99 -3.23
C ALA A 455 39.20 5.09 -1.88
N PHE A 456 38.46 4.93 -0.78
CA PHE A 456 38.92 5.13 0.60
C PHE A 456 38.63 3.92 1.49
N LYS A 457 38.23 2.78 0.91
CA LYS A 457 38.10 1.53 1.64
C LYS A 457 39.45 1.12 2.23
N GLU A 458 39.47 0.85 3.53
CA GLU A 458 40.63 0.28 4.21
C GLU A 458 41.01 -1.07 3.56
N ASP A 459 42.27 -1.47 3.68
CA ASP A 459 42.80 -2.74 3.13
C ASP A 459 42.62 -2.97 1.63
N SER A 460 42.34 -1.90 0.87
CA SER A 460 42.27 -1.94 -0.59
C SER A 460 43.61 -1.58 -1.22
N ASP A 461 44.12 -2.45 -2.09
CA ASP A 461 45.25 -2.11 -2.96
C ASP A 461 44.73 -1.43 -4.24
N PHE A 462 45.40 -0.36 -4.68
CA PHE A 462 45.04 0.41 -5.86
C PHE A 462 46.26 0.54 -6.78
N GLN A 463 46.14 0.03 -8.00
CA GLN A 463 47.23 0.04 -8.98
C GLN A 463 46.75 0.64 -10.30
N MET A 464 47.40 1.72 -10.73
CA MET A 464 47.22 2.27 -12.07
C MET A 464 48.15 1.55 -13.05
N ARG A 465 47.58 0.79 -14.00
CA ARG A 465 48.36 0.05 -15.03
C ARG A 465 47.62 0.07 -16.36
N ASP A 466 48.33 0.35 -17.44
CA ASP A 466 47.82 0.27 -18.82
C ASP A 466 46.50 1.05 -19.07
N GLY A 467 46.33 2.21 -18.42
CA GLY A 467 45.11 3.02 -18.54
C GLY A 467 43.93 2.53 -17.69
N GLN A 468 44.15 1.53 -16.82
CA GLN A 468 43.16 1.02 -15.90
C GLN A 468 43.54 1.29 -14.44
N LEU A 469 42.53 1.56 -13.61
CA LEU A 469 42.60 1.43 -12.16
C LEU A 469 42.19 0.00 -11.81
N VAL A 470 43.13 -0.78 -11.30
CA VAL A 470 42.86 -2.10 -10.72
C VAL A 470 42.81 -1.96 -9.21
N THR A 471 41.72 -2.41 -8.61
CA THR A 471 41.60 -2.49 -7.14
C THR A 471 41.37 -3.92 -6.71
N GLN A 472 42.02 -4.30 -5.61
CA GLN A 472 41.89 -5.59 -4.97
C GLN A 472 41.59 -5.39 -3.48
N HIS A 473 40.52 -6.02 -3.01
CA HIS A 473 40.11 -6.05 -1.61
C HIS A 473 39.55 -7.44 -1.30
N GLU A 474 40.28 -8.24 -0.53
CA GLU A 474 39.93 -9.65 -0.24
C GLU A 474 39.61 -10.45 -1.53
N ALA A 475 38.37 -10.95 -1.66
CA ALA A 475 37.87 -11.68 -2.83
C ALA A 475 37.35 -10.76 -3.96
N VAL A 476 37.35 -9.44 -3.75
CA VAL A 476 36.89 -8.47 -4.73
C VAL A 476 38.03 -8.01 -5.63
N THR A 477 37.79 -8.01 -6.94
CA THR A 477 38.68 -7.43 -7.95
C THR A 477 37.86 -6.60 -8.92
N LEU A 478 38.24 -5.34 -9.07
CA LEU A 478 37.67 -4.43 -10.07
C LEU A 478 38.79 -3.88 -10.97
N ALA A 479 38.54 -3.85 -12.26
CA ALA A 479 39.38 -3.15 -13.23
C ALA A 479 38.51 -2.12 -13.96
N ILE A 480 38.92 -0.85 -13.89
CA ILE A 480 38.15 0.30 -14.38
C ILE A 480 39.03 1.09 -15.35
N ASP A 481 38.55 1.32 -16.58
CA ASP A 481 39.18 2.23 -17.52
C ASP A 481 39.20 3.66 -16.95
N VAL A 482 40.38 4.26 -16.87
CA VAL A 482 40.59 5.53 -16.14
C VAL A 482 39.83 6.68 -16.80
N ASP A 483 39.74 6.72 -18.12
CA ASP A 483 39.19 7.85 -18.87
C ASP A 483 37.66 7.79 -18.95
N SER A 484 37.11 6.62 -19.26
CA SER A 484 35.67 6.41 -19.45
C SER A 484 34.93 5.97 -18.20
N GLY A 485 35.62 5.42 -17.20
CA GLY A 485 35.00 4.76 -16.06
C GLY A 485 34.43 3.38 -16.37
N ARG A 486 34.66 2.83 -17.58
CA ARG A 486 34.15 1.51 -17.96
C ARG A 486 34.69 0.41 -17.04
N ILE A 487 33.80 -0.42 -16.51
CA ILE A 487 34.18 -1.57 -15.69
C ILE A 487 34.48 -2.76 -16.62
N ASP A 488 35.76 -3.10 -16.73
CA ASP A 488 36.26 -4.19 -17.58
C ASP A 488 36.25 -5.54 -16.84
N GLN A 489 36.46 -5.52 -15.53
CA GLN A 489 36.38 -6.70 -14.67
C GLN A 489 35.70 -6.33 -13.36
N TRP A 490 34.77 -7.19 -12.91
CA TRP A 490 34.21 -7.13 -11.58
C TRP A 490 33.92 -8.54 -11.07
N THR A 491 34.72 -9.00 -10.11
CA THR A 491 34.54 -10.28 -9.43
C THR A 491 34.45 -10.04 -7.93
N SER A 492 33.54 -10.75 -7.27
CA SER A 492 33.32 -10.70 -5.81
C SER A 492 32.90 -12.09 -5.31
N GLU A 493 32.67 -12.22 -4.01
CA GLU A 493 32.08 -13.43 -3.41
C GLU A 493 30.69 -13.75 -3.98
N MET A 494 29.95 -12.73 -4.41
CA MET A 494 28.65 -12.90 -5.09
C MET A 494 28.79 -13.34 -6.55
N GLY A 495 30.00 -13.56 -7.06
CA GLY A 495 30.28 -13.97 -8.43
C GLY A 495 30.84 -12.86 -9.33
N ALA A 496 30.79 -13.10 -10.63
CA ALA A 496 31.25 -12.17 -11.66
C ALA A 496 30.09 -11.30 -12.17
N THR A 497 30.28 -9.98 -12.13
CA THR A 497 29.34 -9.00 -12.67
C THR A 497 29.82 -8.53 -14.03
N ARG A 498 28.91 -8.48 -15.01
CA ARG A 498 29.19 -8.07 -16.40
C ARG A 498 28.08 -7.18 -16.92
N PHE A 499 28.43 -6.32 -17.87
CA PHE A 499 27.48 -5.50 -18.62
C PHE A 499 27.51 -5.98 -20.07
N VAL A 500 26.44 -6.63 -20.50
CA VAL A 500 26.37 -7.34 -21.79
C VAL A 500 25.08 -6.96 -22.49
N SER A 501 25.19 -6.29 -23.64
CA SER A 501 24.00 -5.93 -24.43
C SER A 501 23.30 -7.18 -24.99
N GLY A 502 21.98 -7.25 -24.81
CA GLY A 502 21.12 -8.31 -25.35
C GLY A 502 21.17 -9.64 -24.60
N ALA A 503 21.84 -9.71 -23.45
CA ALA A 503 21.89 -10.92 -22.62
C ALA A 503 20.50 -11.31 -22.09
N PHE A 504 19.66 -10.32 -21.75
CA PHE A 504 18.31 -10.55 -21.26
C PHE A 504 17.42 -11.15 -22.34
N GLU A 505 17.35 -10.53 -23.53
CA GLU A 505 16.48 -11.01 -24.60
C GLU A 505 16.89 -12.41 -25.08
N ALA A 506 18.19 -12.69 -25.17
CA ALA A 506 18.69 -14.04 -25.48
C ALA A 506 18.26 -15.08 -24.43
N ALA A 507 18.37 -14.76 -23.14
CA ALA A 507 17.96 -15.66 -22.05
C ALA A 507 16.43 -15.82 -21.98
N ARG A 508 15.68 -14.73 -22.21
CA ARG A 508 14.22 -14.71 -22.28
C ARG A 508 13.72 -15.62 -23.38
N GLN A 509 14.22 -15.47 -24.61
CA GLN A 509 13.84 -16.32 -25.73
C GLN A 509 14.11 -17.79 -25.43
N SER A 510 15.30 -18.11 -24.91
CA SER A 510 15.66 -19.47 -24.53
C SER A 510 14.71 -20.07 -23.49
N LEU A 511 14.31 -19.31 -22.46
CA LEU A 511 13.35 -19.78 -21.46
C LEU A 511 11.95 -19.95 -22.04
N LEU A 512 11.48 -19.02 -22.87
CA LEU A 512 10.15 -19.10 -23.48
C LEU A 512 10.02 -20.29 -24.44
N GLU A 513 11.08 -20.59 -25.21
CA GLU A 513 11.14 -21.80 -26.04
C GLU A 513 11.07 -23.07 -25.19
N GLN A 514 11.77 -23.12 -24.05
CA GLN A 514 11.77 -24.27 -23.13
C GLN A 514 10.40 -24.55 -22.52
N VAL A 515 9.59 -23.52 -22.29
CA VAL A 515 8.28 -23.65 -21.63
C VAL A 515 7.09 -23.54 -22.58
N ALA A 516 7.33 -23.36 -23.89
CA ALA A 516 6.29 -23.14 -24.89
C ALA A 516 5.18 -24.21 -24.88
N THR A 517 5.53 -25.46 -24.56
CA THR A 517 4.59 -26.59 -24.50
C THR A 517 4.04 -26.87 -23.11
N LYS A 518 4.51 -26.17 -22.06
CA LYS A 518 4.05 -26.39 -20.69
C LYS A 518 2.72 -25.65 -20.47
N PRO A 519 1.68 -26.30 -19.95
CA PRO A 519 0.43 -25.63 -19.58
C PRO A 519 0.66 -24.65 -18.43
N ASN A 520 -0.18 -23.61 -18.36
CA ASN A 520 -0.15 -22.63 -17.28
C ASN A 520 -0.95 -23.14 -16.06
N ALA A 521 -0.39 -23.01 -14.87
CA ALA A 521 -1.02 -23.36 -13.60
C ALA A 521 -1.94 -22.25 -13.06
N PHE A 522 -1.80 -21.01 -13.54
CA PHE A 522 -2.59 -19.86 -13.07
C PHE A 522 -4.06 -19.93 -13.52
N ASP A 523 -4.98 -19.65 -12.58
CA ASP A 523 -6.42 -19.53 -12.81
C ASP A 523 -6.90 -18.11 -12.44
N SER A 524 -7.43 -17.37 -13.42
CA SER A 524 -7.92 -15.99 -13.24
C SER A 524 -9.13 -15.87 -12.32
N LEU A 525 -9.90 -16.94 -12.13
CA LEU A 525 -11.03 -16.96 -11.18
C LEU A 525 -10.58 -17.34 -9.76
N ARG A 526 -9.37 -17.88 -9.63
CA ARG A 526 -8.76 -18.29 -8.35
C ARG A 526 -7.30 -17.82 -8.26
N PRO A 527 -7.04 -16.51 -8.37
CA PRO A 527 -5.69 -15.99 -8.58
C PRO A 527 -4.73 -16.26 -7.42
N LEU A 528 -5.20 -16.18 -6.17
CA LEU A 528 -4.38 -16.47 -4.98
C LEU A 528 -4.21 -17.97 -4.81
N SER A 529 -5.30 -18.74 -4.94
CA SER A 529 -5.27 -20.19 -4.76
C SER A 529 -4.32 -20.87 -5.76
N SER A 530 -4.47 -20.59 -7.06
CA SER A 530 -3.69 -21.24 -8.12
C SER A 530 -2.19 -20.90 -8.06
N SER A 531 -1.86 -19.63 -7.75
CA SER A 531 -0.47 -19.18 -7.60
C SER A 531 0.21 -19.86 -6.41
N LEU A 532 -0.46 -19.91 -5.26
CA LEU A 532 0.10 -20.51 -4.06
C LEU A 532 0.22 -22.03 -4.18
N SER A 533 -0.76 -22.71 -4.80
CA SER A 533 -0.68 -24.15 -5.08
C SER A 533 0.55 -24.52 -5.92
N TYR A 534 0.89 -23.71 -6.94
CA TYR A 534 2.08 -23.95 -7.75
C TYR A 534 3.38 -23.77 -6.96
N LEU A 535 3.50 -22.67 -6.20
CA LEU A 535 4.70 -22.36 -5.41
C LEU A 535 4.95 -23.39 -4.29
N LEU A 536 3.88 -23.99 -3.77
CA LEU A 536 3.96 -25.04 -2.77
C LEU A 536 4.11 -26.44 -3.36
N SER A 537 4.23 -26.61 -4.69
CA SER A 537 4.40 -27.94 -5.32
C SER A 537 5.73 -28.59 -4.93
N GLU A 538 5.75 -29.91 -4.88
CA GLU A 538 6.90 -30.71 -4.41
C GLU A 538 8.21 -30.36 -5.13
N PRO A 539 8.29 -30.29 -6.49
CA PRO A 539 9.54 -29.94 -7.16
C PRO A 539 10.06 -28.54 -6.79
N VAL A 540 9.17 -27.57 -6.57
CA VAL A 540 9.55 -26.19 -6.23
C VAL A 540 10.05 -26.10 -4.79
N VAL A 541 9.34 -26.76 -3.86
CA VAL A 541 9.68 -26.77 -2.44
C VAL A 541 10.98 -27.53 -2.21
N ASP A 542 11.14 -28.72 -2.77
CA ASP A 542 12.34 -29.55 -2.59
C ASP A 542 13.60 -28.84 -3.08
N PHE A 543 13.52 -28.19 -4.25
CA PHE A 543 14.61 -27.38 -4.77
C PHE A 543 14.95 -26.23 -3.81
N SER A 544 13.93 -25.53 -3.28
CA SER A 544 14.10 -24.40 -2.37
C SER A 544 14.68 -24.83 -1.01
N LEU A 545 14.25 -25.97 -0.48
CA LEU A 545 14.76 -26.57 0.75
C LEU A 545 16.22 -26.98 0.60
N THR A 546 16.54 -27.66 -0.50
CA THR A 546 17.91 -28.09 -0.77
C THR A 546 18.82 -26.87 -0.93
N LEU A 547 18.38 -25.83 -1.64
CA LEU A 547 19.12 -24.59 -1.78
C LEU A 547 19.36 -23.89 -0.42
N ALA A 548 18.33 -23.80 0.43
CA ALA A 548 18.43 -23.17 1.75
C ALA A 548 19.40 -23.91 2.70
N ALA A 549 19.49 -25.24 2.61
CA ALA A 549 20.40 -26.05 3.43
C ALA A 549 21.90 -25.79 3.15
N HIS A 550 22.24 -25.14 2.04
CA HIS A 550 23.63 -24.87 1.62
C HIS A 550 24.09 -23.43 1.96
N GLN A 551 23.29 -22.64 2.69
CA GLN A 551 23.67 -21.29 3.11
C GLN A 551 24.29 -21.28 4.51
N GLU A 552 25.37 -20.49 4.71
CA GLU A 552 26.10 -20.40 5.98
C GLU A 552 25.34 -19.62 7.06
N GLU A 553 24.56 -18.61 6.67
CA GLU A 553 23.59 -17.96 7.55
C GLU A 553 22.20 -18.59 7.38
N PRO A 554 21.52 -18.97 8.47
CA PRO A 554 20.22 -19.61 8.38
C PRO A 554 19.17 -18.60 7.90
N ILE A 555 18.84 -18.62 6.61
CA ILE A 555 17.46 -18.34 6.22
C ILE A 555 16.61 -19.31 7.05
N THR A 556 15.60 -18.80 7.75
CA THR A 556 14.68 -19.63 8.53
C THR A 556 14.26 -20.83 7.67
N PRO A 557 14.68 -22.06 8.00
CA PRO A 557 14.42 -23.21 7.14
C PRO A 557 12.92 -23.33 6.93
N ILE A 558 12.51 -23.53 5.68
CA ILE A 558 11.10 -23.70 5.34
C ILE A 558 10.65 -25.01 6.02
N ASP A 559 9.73 -24.89 6.97
CA ASP A 559 9.21 -25.99 7.78
C ASP A 559 8.34 -26.91 6.89
N PRO A 560 8.73 -28.17 6.62
CA PRO A 560 8.00 -29.07 5.72
C PRO A 560 6.56 -29.31 6.19
N GLU A 561 6.36 -29.40 7.51
CA GLU A 561 5.05 -29.51 8.13
C GLU A 561 4.20 -28.25 7.88
N LEU A 562 4.81 -27.06 7.91
CA LEU A 562 4.12 -25.80 7.57
C LEU A 562 3.71 -25.78 6.10
N VAL A 563 4.58 -26.21 5.19
CA VAL A 563 4.27 -26.30 3.75
C VAL A 563 3.09 -27.23 3.50
N SER A 564 3.11 -28.43 4.11
CA SER A 564 2.02 -29.40 4.01
C SER A 564 0.71 -28.82 4.54
N ALA A 565 0.77 -28.13 5.69
CA ALA A 565 -0.39 -27.49 6.30
C ALA A 565 -1.01 -26.42 5.39
N ILE A 566 -0.19 -25.50 4.87
CA ILE A 566 -0.65 -24.44 3.96
C ILE A 566 -1.24 -25.04 2.69
N ARG A 567 -0.62 -26.08 2.11
CA ARG A 567 -1.11 -26.76 0.91
C ARG A 567 -2.54 -27.30 1.12
N LYS A 568 -2.77 -28.02 2.23
CA LYS A 568 -4.10 -28.56 2.59
C LYS A 568 -5.14 -27.45 2.78
N LEU A 569 -4.75 -26.33 3.37
CA LEU A 569 -5.63 -25.16 3.53
C LEU A 569 -6.04 -24.54 2.18
N VAL A 570 -5.09 -24.39 1.26
CA VAL A 570 -5.34 -23.86 -0.09
C VAL A 570 -6.23 -24.81 -0.89
N GLU A 571 -5.94 -26.10 -0.89
CA GLU A 571 -6.71 -27.13 -1.60
C GLU A 571 -8.16 -27.21 -1.12
N GLY A 572 -8.41 -27.07 0.18
CA GLY A 572 -9.76 -27.02 0.72
C GLY A 572 -10.46 -25.65 0.59
N GLY A 573 -9.83 -24.66 -0.06
CA GLY A 573 -10.51 -23.46 -0.54
C GLY A 573 -10.59 -22.30 0.45
N VAL A 574 -9.73 -22.27 1.47
CA VAL A 574 -9.66 -21.20 2.48
C VAL A 574 -9.47 -19.81 1.85
N LEU A 575 -8.79 -19.75 0.69
CA LEU A 575 -8.53 -18.49 -0.02
C LEU A 575 -9.69 -18.01 -0.90
N GLY A 576 -10.84 -18.70 -0.95
CA GLY A 576 -11.94 -18.36 -1.87
C GLY A 576 -12.52 -16.95 -1.69
N ILE A 577 -12.59 -16.44 -0.45
CA ILE A 577 -13.01 -15.06 -0.18
C ILE A 577 -11.95 -14.07 -0.69
N GLY A 578 -10.67 -14.39 -0.51
CA GLY A 578 -9.57 -13.61 -1.04
C GLY A 578 -9.56 -13.58 -2.57
N ASP A 579 -9.83 -14.71 -3.23
CA ASP A 579 -9.97 -14.81 -4.68
C ASP A 579 -11.12 -13.93 -5.19
N ALA A 580 -12.32 -14.04 -4.61
CA ALA A 580 -13.47 -13.19 -4.94
C ALA A 580 -13.17 -11.69 -4.72
N PHE A 581 -12.47 -11.36 -3.64
CA PHE A 581 -12.06 -9.98 -3.35
C PHE A 581 -11.09 -9.45 -4.42
N VAL A 582 -10.04 -10.20 -4.77
CA VAL A 582 -9.08 -9.80 -5.82
C VAL A 582 -9.78 -9.62 -7.18
N VAL A 583 -10.68 -10.53 -7.54
CA VAL A 583 -11.49 -10.42 -8.77
C VAL A 583 -12.36 -9.16 -8.74
N SER A 584 -12.97 -8.83 -7.58
CA SER A 584 -13.78 -7.62 -7.43
C SER A 584 -12.95 -6.34 -7.58
N LEU A 585 -11.68 -6.33 -7.12
CA LEU A 585 -10.77 -5.20 -7.29
C LEU A 585 -10.34 -5.02 -8.74
N GLN A 586 -10.05 -6.11 -9.45
CA GLN A 586 -9.69 -6.08 -10.87
C GLN A 586 -10.82 -5.51 -11.75
N GLN A 587 -12.08 -5.73 -11.37
CA GLN A 587 -13.25 -5.18 -12.05
C GLN A 587 -13.47 -3.68 -11.75
N GLN A 588 -12.92 -3.14 -10.66
CA GLN A 588 -13.11 -1.75 -10.22
C GLN A 588 -12.22 -0.72 -10.94
N ASN A 589 -11.10 -1.14 -11.54
CA ASN A 589 -10.06 -0.24 -12.09
C ASN A 589 -10.35 0.31 -13.51
N ARG A 590 -11.61 0.38 -13.95
CA ARG A 590 -11.97 0.90 -15.28
C ARG A 590 -12.80 2.20 -15.17
N SER A 591 -12.13 3.35 -15.33
CA SER A 591 -12.63 4.71 -15.68
C SER A 591 -13.25 5.65 -14.60
N LYS A 592 -13.26 6.97 -14.92
CA LYS A 592 -13.59 8.15 -14.09
C LYS A 592 -14.92 8.01 -13.32
N ARG A 593 -14.86 7.82 -12.00
CA ARG A 593 -16.03 7.54 -11.14
C ARG A 593 -16.56 8.79 -10.44
N PHE A 594 -17.88 8.83 -10.19
CA PHE A 594 -18.51 9.79 -9.27
C PHE A 594 -17.99 9.63 -7.85
N VAL A 595 -17.57 10.71 -7.18
CA VAL A 595 -17.04 10.69 -5.81
C VAL A 595 -17.82 11.67 -4.94
N ILE A 596 -18.31 11.20 -3.79
CA ILE A 596 -18.89 12.07 -2.76
C ILE A 596 -17.74 12.54 -1.86
N PRO A 597 -17.53 13.86 -1.70
CA PRO A 597 -16.43 14.38 -0.89
C PRO A 597 -16.67 14.06 0.58
N ASN A 598 -15.67 13.49 1.24
CA ASN A 598 -15.71 13.28 2.67
C ASN A 598 -15.09 14.49 3.38
N ASP A 599 -15.85 15.15 4.26
CA ASP A 599 -15.37 16.33 4.98
C ASP A 599 -14.54 15.95 6.23
N GLU A 600 -14.49 14.67 6.57
CA GLU A 600 -13.59 14.16 7.61
C GLU A 600 -12.16 14.10 7.10
N LYS A 601 -11.20 14.56 7.92
CA LYS A 601 -9.78 14.42 7.61
C LYS A 601 -9.46 12.93 7.40
N PRO A 602 -8.78 12.55 6.30
CA PRO A 602 -8.33 11.17 6.15
C PRO A 602 -7.47 10.80 7.36
N PRO A 603 -7.73 9.66 8.02
CA PRO A 603 -6.92 9.25 9.15
C PRO A 603 -5.47 9.07 8.70
N LYS A 604 -4.51 9.63 9.45
CA LYS A 604 -3.07 9.51 9.12
C LYS A 604 -2.53 8.08 9.36
N ASP A 605 -3.23 7.27 10.15
CA ASP A 605 -2.83 5.90 10.49
C ASP A 605 -3.49 4.89 9.54
N TRP A 606 -2.66 4.09 8.86
CA TRP A 606 -3.10 3.00 7.99
C TRP A 606 -4.03 2.02 8.71
N LYS A 607 -3.89 1.84 10.03
CA LYS A 607 -4.78 0.97 10.81
C LYS A 607 -6.20 1.51 10.88
N GLN A 608 -6.37 2.83 10.95
CA GLN A 608 -7.68 3.48 10.97
C GLN A 608 -8.30 3.53 9.56
N ILE A 609 -7.48 3.73 8.52
CA ILE A 609 -7.92 3.58 7.12
C ILE A 609 -8.44 2.15 6.88
N ALA A 610 -7.64 1.15 7.26
CA ALA A 610 -8.02 -0.25 7.15
C ALA A 610 -9.27 -0.57 7.98
N LEU A 611 -9.39 -0.03 9.21
CA LEU A 611 -10.57 -0.24 10.05
C LEU A 611 -11.83 0.36 9.43
N ARG A 612 -11.75 1.56 8.84
CA ARG A 612 -12.86 2.19 8.13
C ARG A 612 -13.28 1.39 6.90
N TRP A 613 -12.32 0.91 6.11
CA TRP A 613 -12.60 0.07 4.93
C TRP A 613 -13.22 -1.27 5.32
N VAL A 614 -12.73 -1.89 6.39
CA VAL A 614 -13.33 -3.10 6.93
C VAL A 614 -14.74 -2.82 7.46
N GLY A 615 -14.95 -1.69 8.14
CA GLY A 615 -16.28 -1.27 8.60
C GLY A 615 -17.28 -1.08 7.44
N GLN A 616 -16.86 -0.40 6.36
CA GLN A 616 -17.65 -0.24 5.14
C GLN A 616 -17.95 -1.59 4.47
N GLY A 617 -16.93 -2.48 4.39
CA GLY A 617 -17.10 -3.83 3.86
C GLY A 617 -18.10 -4.65 4.68
N ILE A 618 -18.03 -4.58 6.01
CA ILE A 618 -18.97 -5.26 6.91
C ILE A 618 -20.39 -4.74 6.65
N VAL A 619 -20.64 -3.43 6.67
CA VAL A 619 -22.00 -2.89 6.44
C VAL A 619 -22.53 -3.24 5.04
N ARG A 620 -21.65 -3.28 4.02
CA ARG A 620 -22.02 -3.60 2.64
C ARG A 620 -22.39 -5.06 2.44
N TYR A 621 -21.60 -5.99 2.99
CA TYR A 621 -21.72 -7.42 2.71
C TYR A 621 -22.39 -8.22 3.83
N ALA A 622 -22.55 -7.66 5.03
CA ALA A 622 -23.29 -8.32 6.11
C ALA A 622 -24.73 -8.73 5.72
N PRO A 623 -25.50 -7.96 4.92
CA PRO A 623 -26.82 -8.40 4.46
C PRO A 623 -26.80 -9.67 3.59
N ASP A 624 -25.66 -9.96 2.95
CA ASP A 624 -25.45 -11.19 2.17
C ASP A 624 -25.00 -12.37 3.07
N LEU A 625 -24.60 -12.07 4.31
CA LEU A 625 -24.06 -13.02 5.29
C LEU A 625 -24.97 -13.30 6.48
N PHE A 626 -25.96 -12.44 6.76
CA PHE A 626 -26.86 -12.53 7.90
C PHE A 626 -28.26 -11.99 7.55
N ALA A 627 -29.30 -12.59 8.13
CA ALA A 627 -30.67 -12.09 7.97
C ALA A 627 -30.93 -10.81 8.80
N GLU A 628 -31.64 -9.84 8.22
CA GLU A 628 -31.81 -8.46 8.75
C GLU A 628 -32.22 -8.35 10.22
N GLU A 629 -33.17 -9.17 10.68
CA GLU A 629 -33.73 -9.07 12.03
C GLU A 629 -32.92 -9.83 13.10
N THR A 630 -31.84 -10.50 12.71
CA THR A 630 -31.07 -11.36 13.63
C THR A 630 -30.02 -10.57 14.42
N TRP A 631 -29.74 -10.98 15.66
CA TRP A 631 -28.69 -10.34 16.46
C TRP A 631 -27.30 -10.33 15.79
N PRO A 632 -26.88 -11.36 15.00
CA PRO A 632 -25.61 -11.32 14.29
C PRO A 632 -25.54 -10.18 13.28
N MET A 633 -26.62 -9.95 12.53
CA MET A 633 -26.71 -8.84 11.58
C MET A 633 -26.65 -7.48 12.27
N GLN A 634 -27.41 -7.33 13.36
CA GLN A 634 -27.44 -6.12 14.18
C GLN A 634 -26.05 -5.79 14.74
N LEU A 635 -25.34 -6.78 15.30
CA LEU A 635 -23.98 -6.59 15.82
C LEU A 635 -22.95 -6.37 14.71
N ALA A 636 -23.04 -7.07 13.58
CA ALA A 636 -22.15 -6.87 12.43
C ALA A 636 -22.25 -5.43 11.91
N ARG A 637 -23.47 -4.97 11.66
CA ARG A 637 -23.77 -3.62 11.23
C ARG A 637 -23.26 -2.58 12.23
N GLN A 638 -23.52 -2.77 13.52
CA GLN A 638 -23.04 -1.85 14.56
C GLN A 638 -21.51 -1.81 14.66
N THR A 639 -20.87 -2.97 14.51
CA THR A 639 -19.40 -3.07 14.46
C THR A 639 -18.85 -2.27 13.29
N GLY A 640 -19.52 -2.35 12.14
CA GLY A 640 -19.20 -1.53 10.97
C GLY A 640 -19.29 -0.04 11.26
N PHE A 641 -20.35 0.42 11.92
CA PHE A 641 -20.52 1.85 12.27
C PHE A 641 -19.49 2.34 13.29
N ILE A 642 -19.23 1.55 14.33
CA ILE A 642 -18.17 1.84 15.31
C ILE A 642 -16.80 1.94 14.62
N ALA A 643 -16.50 1.02 13.70
CA ALA A 643 -15.27 1.03 12.91
C ALA A 643 -15.17 2.24 11.98
N MET A 644 -16.30 2.80 11.55
CA MET A 644 -16.39 4.07 10.81
C MET A 644 -16.40 5.31 11.72
N GLY A 645 -16.32 5.15 13.05
CA GLY A 645 -16.26 6.25 14.01
C GLY A 645 -17.61 6.78 14.49
N SER A 646 -18.73 6.12 14.14
CA SER A 646 -20.06 6.53 14.56
C SER A 646 -20.62 5.65 15.65
N THR A 647 -21.20 6.28 16.67
CA THR A 647 -21.80 5.60 17.83
C THR A 647 -23.25 6.00 18.10
N GLU A 648 -23.89 6.77 17.20
CA GLU A 648 -25.20 7.41 17.39
C GLU A 648 -26.30 6.46 17.88
N HIS A 649 -26.48 5.31 17.23
CA HIS A 649 -27.50 4.32 17.58
C HIS A 649 -26.99 3.20 18.50
N THR A 650 -25.72 3.27 18.96
CA THR A 650 -25.11 2.18 19.72
C THR A 650 -25.90 1.91 21.00
N GLN A 651 -26.17 2.94 21.81
CA GLN A 651 -26.80 2.75 23.12
C GLN A 651 -28.20 2.16 23.03
N GLU A 652 -28.99 2.61 22.05
CA GLU A 652 -30.34 2.11 21.81
C GLU A 652 -30.34 0.65 21.35
N LEU A 653 -29.46 0.30 20.40
CA LEU A 653 -29.30 -1.08 19.95
C LEU A 653 -28.87 -2.00 21.10
N LEU A 654 -27.90 -1.56 21.90
CA LEU A 654 -27.44 -2.32 23.06
C LEU A 654 -28.55 -2.52 24.09
N ALA A 655 -29.35 -1.49 24.36
CA ALA A 655 -30.50 -1.60 25.24
C ALA A 655 -31.55 -2.59 24.70
N ARG A 656 -31.76 -2.62 23.37
CA ARG A 656 -32.64 -3.60 22.71
C ARG A 656 -32.11 -5.02 22.87
N LEU A 657 -30.82 -5.26 22.60
CA LEU A 657 -30.19 -6.57 22.74
C LEU A 657 -30.27 -7.10 24.18
N LEU A 658 -30.07 -6.24 25.19
CA LEU A 658 -30.18 -6.61 26.61
C LEU A 658 -31.61 -6.94 27.07
N ARG A 659 -32.62 -6.34 26.43
CA ARG A 659 -34.04 -6.56 26.78
C ARG A 659 -34.64 -7.78 26.11
N ASP A 660 -34.09 -8.22 24.99
CA ASP A 660 -34.56 -9.42 24.31
C ASP A 660 -34.13 -10.66 25.09
N GLU A 661 -35.11 -11.33 25.70
CA GLU A 661 -34.92 -12.55 26.49
C GLU A 661 -34.57 -13.78 25.64
N ASN A 662 -34.74 -13.69 24.32
CA ASN A 662 -34.38 -14.77 23.40
C ASN A 662 -32.86 -14.81 23.13
N ASN A 663 -32.15 -13.71 23.37
CA ASN A 663 -30.70 -13.64 23.21
C ASN A 663 -30.01 -14.45 24.31
N GLY A 664 -29.10 -15.33 23.89
CA GLY A 664 -28.31 -16.18 24.75
C GLY A 664 -26.90 -15.65 25.04
N PRO A 665 -26.03 -16.50 25.60
CA PRO A 665 -24.69 -16.12 26.03
C PRO A 665 -23.74 -15.73 24.89
N LEU A 666 -23.95 -16.21 23.65
CA LEU A 666 -23.10 -15.90 22.50
C LEU A 666 -23.38 -14.49 21.97
N CYS A 667 -24.65 -14.09 21.92
CA CYS A 667 -25.05 -12.73 21.59
C CYS A 667 -24.41 -11.73 22.58
N TYR A 668 -24.59 -11.98 23.87
CA TYR A 668 -24.07 -11.08 24.91
C TYR A 668 -22.54 -11.07 24.97
N ALA A 669 -21.87 -12.22 24.80
CA ALA A 669 -20.42 -12.26 24.75
C ALA A 669 -19.87 -11.54 23.52
N SER A 670 -20.53 -11.70 22.36
CA SER A 670 -20.18 -10.98 21.13
C SER A 670 -20.29 -9.46 21.34
N ALA A 671 -21.40 -8.99 21.92
CA ALA A 671 -21.57 -7.58 22.26
C ALA A 671 -20.52 -7.09 23.28
N ALA A 672 -20.21 -7.87 24.32
CA ALA A 672 -19.19 -7.51 25.31
C ALA A 672 -17.79 -7.35 24.68
N ILE A 673 -17.41 -8.26 23.79
CA ILE A 673 -16.13 -8.20 23.05
C ILE A 673 -16.07 -6.95 22.19
N LEU A 674 -17.14 -6.65 21.45
CA LEU A 674 -17.23 -5.45 20.62
C LEU A 674 -17.12 -4.17 21.46
N LEU A 675 -17.84 -4.11 22.58
CA LEU A 675 -17.91 -2.93 23.44
C LEU A 675 -16.64 -2.69 24.23
N SER A 676 -15.80 -3.69 24.47
CA SER A 676 -14.53 -3.51 25.20
C SER A 676 -13.58 -2.50 24.54
N TYR A 677 -13.86 -2.12 23.28
CA TYR A 677 -13.10 -1.12 22.51
C TYR A 677 -13.77 0.27 22.45
N VAL A 678 -15.02 0.39 22.89
CA VAL A 678 -15.84 1.61 22.78
C VAL A 678 -16.27 2.12 24.15
N SER A 679 -16.73 1.22 25.01
CA SER A 679 -17.18 1.52 26.38
C SER A 679 -16.94 0.30 27.28
N GLN A 680 -15.96 0.42 28.19
CA GLN A 680 -15.67 -0.63 29.17
C GLN A 680 -16.87 -0.91 30.09
N ASP A 681 -17.59 0.13 30.51
CA ASP A 681 -18.76 -0.04 31.37
C ASP A 681 -19.89 -0.80 30.68
N ALA A 682 -20.17 -0.51 29.40
CA ALA A 682 -21.14 -1.26 28.63
C ALA A 682 -20.66 -2.71 28.41
N ALA A 683 -19.37 -2.92 28.12
CA ALA A 683 -18.78 -4.25 27.98
C ALA A 683 -18.97 -5.10 29.25
N LYS A 684 -18.81 -4.50 30.44
CA LYS A 684 -19.04 -5.16 31.73
C LYS A 684 -20.48 -5.61 31.91
N VAL A 685 -21.45 -4.78 31.51
CA VAL A 685 -22.88 -5.13 31.59
C VAL A 685 -23.19 -6.37 30.74
N PHE A 686 -22.71 -6.40 29.50
CA PHE A 686 -22.90 -7.54 28.60
C PHE A 686 -22.11 -8.78 29.04
N ALA A 687 -20.89 -8.61 29.56
CA ALA A 687 -20.09 -9.71 30.08
C ALA A 687 -20.77 -10.37 31.29
N LYS A 688 -21.31 -9.56 32.20
CA LYS A 688 -22.10 -10.06 33.34
C LYS A 688 -23.34 -10.82 32.85
N ARG A 689 -24.10 -10.23 31.92
CA ARG A 689 -25.31 -10.85 31.38
C ARG A 689 -25.03 -12.17 30.68
N SER A 690 -23.94 -12.24 29.90
CA SER A 690 -23.47 -13.48 29.27
C SER A 690 -23.19 -14.57 30.30
N LEU A 691 -22.51 -14.24 31.41
CA LEU A 691 -22.26 -15.18 32.51
C LEU A 691 -23.54 -15.64 33.23
N ASP A 692 -24.48 -14.72 33.46
CA ASP A 692 -25.75 -14.99 34.15
C ASP A 692 -26.65 -15.97 33.36
N VAL A 693 -26.60 -15.91 32.02
CA VAL A 693 -27.41 -16.73 31.12
C VAL A 693 -26.62 -17.86 30.44
N MET A 694 -25.39 -18.13 30.89
CA MET A 694 -24.52 -19.18 30.36
C MET A 694 -25.05 -20.56 30.76
N ASN A 695 -25.91 -21.11 29.92
CA ASN A 695 -26.43 -22.47 29.96
C ASN A 695 -26.62 -23.02 28.53
N LEU A 696 -26.75 -24.34 28.43
CA LEU A 696 -26.85 -25.05 27.16
C LEU A 696 -28.04 -24.59 26.31
N ASP A 697 -29.24 -24.52 26.87
CA ASP A 697 -30.45 -24.16 26.12
C ASP A 697 -30.38 -22.75 25.53
N ALA A 698 -29.84 -21.80 26.29
CA ALA A 698 -29.65 -20.42 25.84
C ALA A 698 -28.54 -20.33 24.77
N PHE A 699 -27.45 -21.09 24.95
CA PHE A 699 -26.39 -21.19 23.96
C PHE A 699 -26.90 -21.76 22.63
N GLN A 700 -27.72 -22.82 22.70
CA GLN A 700 -28.28 -23.47 21.53
C GLN A 700 -29.16 -22.53 20.70
N ARG A 701 -29.99 -21.69 21.33
CA ARG A 701 -30.82 -20.70 20.61
C ARG A 701 -29.99 -19.68 19.81
N ASP A 702 -28.92 -19.18 20.41
CA ASP A 702 -27.99 -18.28 19.70
C ASP A 702 -27.25 -19.00 18.57
N PHE A 703 -26.85 -20.24 18.82
CA PHE A 703 -26.15 -21.10 17.88
C PHE A 703 -27.02 -21.36 16.64
N GLU A 704 -28.29 -21.74 16.82
CA GLU A 704 -29.28 -21.92 15.75
C GLU A 704 -29.53 -20.63 14.96
N THR A 705 -29.60 -19.48 15.63
CA THR A 705 -29.74 -18.16 14.98
C THR A 705 -28.55 -17.84 14.08
N LEU A 706 -27.34 -18.18 14.51
CA LEU A 706 -26.13 -18.03 13.71
C LEU A 706 -26.14 -19.01 12.52
N GLN A 707 -26.46 -20.29 12.74
CA GLN A 707 -26.55 -21.29 11.66
C GLN A 707 -27.50 -20.87 10.54
N ALA A 708 -28.68 -20.38 10.91
CA ALA A 708 -29.71 -19.95 9.96
C ALA A 708 -29.33 -18.69 9.17
N ALA A 709 -28.33 -17.94 9.63
CA ALA A 709 -27.99 -16.63 9.08
C ALA A 709 -26.91 -16.68 7.98
N THR A 710 -26.02 -17.67 7.93
CA THR A 710 -24.82 -17.65 7.05
C THR A 710 -24.90 -18.54 5.81
N PRO A 711 -24.37 -18.09 4.65
CA PRO A 711 -24.13 -18.95 3.49
C PRO A 711 -23.08 -20.03 3.79
N VAL A 712 -23.57 -21.23 4.12
CA VAL A 712 -22.93 -22.54 4.38
C VAL A 712 -21.58 -22.85 3.68
N SER A 713 -21.29 -22.28 2.51
CA SER A 713 -20.23 -22.80 1.62
C SER A 713 -18.77 -22.43 1.96
N ALA A 714 -18.48 -21.23 2.49
CA ALA A 714 -17.09 -20.80 2.75
C ALA A 714 -16.57 -21.33 4.10
N ALA A 715 -17.46 -21.36 5.08
CA ALA A 715 -17.21 -21.83 6.43
C ALA A 715 -16.98 -23.35 6.48
N ALA A 716 -17.79 -24.14 5.76
CA ALA A 716 -17.59 -25.57 5.58
C ALA A 716 -16.25 -25.93 4.94
N LYS A 717 -15.88 -25.19 3.89
CA LYS A 717 -14.61 -25.37 3.16
C LYS A 717 -13.42 -25.22 4.11
N MET A 718 -13.41 -24.18 4.93
CA MET A 718 -12.36 -23.95 5.91
C MET A 718 -12.20 -25.09 6.92
N MET A 719 -13.30 -25.70 7.39
CA MET A 719 -13.19 -26.86 8.30
C MET A 719 -12.76 -28.12 7.64
N SER A 720 -13.28 -28.39 6.44
CA SER A 720 -12.84 -29.54 5.68
C SER A 720 -11.32 -29.49 5.45
N SER A 721 -10.75 -28.28 5.33
CA SER A 721 -9.30 -28.09 5.30
C SER A 721 -8.63 -28.35 6.64
N LEU A 722 -9.15 -27.80 7.75
CA LEU A 722 -8.59 -27.97 9.09
C LEU A 722 -8.63 -29.44 9.55
N GLN A 723 -9.68 -30.19 9.17
CA GLN A 723 -9.83 -31.62 9.44
C GLN A 723 -8.74 -32.47 8.79
N ARG A 724 -8.19 -32.02 7.65
CA ARG A 724 -7.13 -32.73 6.92
C ARG A 724 -5.75 -32.51 7.54
N LEU A 725 -5.61 -31.55 8.45
CA LEU A 725 -4.35 -31.30 9.14
C LEU A 725 -4.05 -32.42 10.14
N ASN A 726 -2.78 -32.65 10.42
CA ASN A 726 -2.32 -33.47 11.54
C ASN A 726 -1.77 -32.57 12.67
N SER A 727 -1.49 -33.16 13.83
CA SER A 727 -1.08 -32.38 15.01
C SER A 727 0.25 -31.62 14.81
N SER A 728 1.20 -32.19 14.07
CA SER A 728 2.48 -31.53 13.75
C SER A 728 2.31 -30.35 12.78
N GLU A 729 1.39 -30.43 11.83
CA GLU A 729 1.05 -29.35 10.89
C GLU A 729 0.38 -28.18 11.60
N VAL A 730 -0.45 -28.47 12.60
CA VAL A 730 -1.12 -27.45 13.43
C VAL A 730 -0.12 -26.74 14.32
N GLU A 731 0.83 -27.48 14.90
CA GLU A 731 1.92 -26.92 15.68
C GLU A 731 2.84 -26.03 14.82
N ALA A 732 3.16 -26.48 13.60
CA ALA A 732 3.89 -25.71 12.61
C ALA A 732 3.22 -24.38 12.26
N LEU A 733 1.92 -24.40 11.95
CA LEU A 733 1.11 -23.18 11.77
C LEU A 733 1.09 -22.30 13.03
N GLY A 734 1.02 -22.93 14.20
CA GLY A 734 1.04 -22.26 15.51
C GLY A 734 2.35 -21.52 15.80
N ARG A 735 3.48 -21.97 15.24
CA ARG A 735 4.78 -21.25 15.34
C ARG A 735 4.77 -19.92 14.60
N CYS A 736 3.96 -19.77 13.56
CA CYS A 736 3.80 -18.51 12.81
C CYS A 736 2.97 -17.46 13.59
N CYS A 737 2.25 -17.86 14.63
CA CYS A 737 1.46 -16.95 15.46
C CYS A 737 2.36 -16.16 16.43
N LYS A 738 2.39 -14.82 16.30
CA LYS A 738 3.15 -13.91 17.18
C LYS A 738 2.62 -13.79 18.62
N ASP A 739 1.52 -14.47 18.97
CA ASP A 739 0.76 -14.30 20.22
C ASP A 739 0.22 -15.67 20.64
N ASP A 740 0.52 -16.09 21.87
CA ASP A 740 0.12 -17.39 22.43
C ASP A 740 -1.39 -17.59 22.35
N SER A 741 -2.19 -16.53 22.51
CA SER A 741 -3.63 -16.63 22.39
C SER A 741 -4.07 -17.09 21.00
N LYS A 742 -3.37 -16.69 19.93
CA LYS A 742 -3.69 -17.13 18.55
C LYS A 742 -3.28 -18.56 18.30
N ARG A 743 -2.22 -19.05 18.96
CA ARG A 743 -1.78 -20.45 18.90
C ARG A 743 -2.81 -21.33 19.62
N ASP A 744 -3.22 -20.96 20.82
CA ASP A 744 -4.27 -21.66 21.57
C ASP A 744 -5.58 -21.74 20.77
N TRP A 745 -5.94 -20.65 20.08
CA TRP A 745 -7.11 -20.62 19.19
C TRP A 745 -6.99 -21.58 18.01
N LEU A 746 -5.82 -21.67 17.38
CA LEU A 746 -5.60 -22.59 16.27
C LEU A 746 -5.72 -24.05 16.72
N HIS A 747 -5.17 -24.39 17.89
CA HIS A 747 -5.32 -25.72 18.47
C HIS A 747 -6.77 -26.05 18.80
N LEU A 748 -7.50 -25.09 19.39
CA LEU A 748 -8.92 -25.26 19.68
C LEU A 748 -9.75 -25.46 18.40
N LEU A 749 -9.48 -24.69 17.35
CA LEU A 749 -10.10 -24.84 16.03
C LEU A 749 -9.83 -26.23 15.41
N TYR A 750 -8.59 -26.70 15.55
CA TYR A 750 -8.19 -28.02 15.05
C TYR A 750 -8.87 -29.15 15.82
N GLU A 751 -8.83 -29.13 17.16
CA GLU A 751 -9.53 -30.12 18.00
C GLU A 751 -11.03 -30.12 17.67
N PHE A 752 -11.63 -28.93 17.56
CA PHE A 752 -13.02 -28.74 17.16
C PHE A 752 -13.34 -29.38 15.80
N SER A 753 -12.38 -29.37 14.87
CA SER A 753 -12.54 -29.99 13.56
C SER A 753 -12.56 -31.52 13.60
N GLN A 754 -11.83 -32.15 14.53
CA GLN A 754 -11.65 -33.60 14.60
C GLN A 754 -12.80 -34.36 15.29
N LEU A 755 -13.70 -33.66 15.97
CA LEU A 755 -14.73 -34.29 16.79
C LEU A 755 -15.91 -34.78 15.94
N GLN A 756 -16.42 -36.00 16.20
CA GLN A 756 -17.70 -36.51 15.68
C GLN A 756 -18.75 -36.45 16.79
N ALA A 757 -19.67 -35.50 16.75
CA ALA A 757 -20.73 -35.36 17.75
C ALA A 757 -22.11 -35.34 17.08
N THR A 758 -23.03 -36.13 17.62
CA THR A 758 -24.45 -36.27 17.22
C THR A 758 -25.36 -35.19 17.83
N ASP A 759 -24.82 -34.27 18.63
CA ASP A 759 -25.51 -33.10 19.19
C ASP A 759 -24.57 -31.88 19.19
N GLU A 760 -24.69 -31.08 18.14
CA GLU A 760 -23.72 -30.05 17.76
C GLU A 760 -23.67 -28.89 18.76
N ALA A 761 -24.82 -28.42 19.24
CA ALA A 761 -24.90 -27.30 20.18
C ALA A 761 -24.37 -27.67 21.57
N SER A 762 -24.69 -28.87 22.06
CA SER A 762 -24.17 -29.41 23.33
C SER A 762 -22.65 -29.54 23.32
N PHE A 763 -22.10 -30.01 22.21
CA PHE A 763 -20.67 -30.15 22.06
C PHE A 763 -19.95 -28.78 21.99
N VAL A 764 -20.45 -27.85 21.17
CA VAL A 764 -19.87 -26.50 21.05
C VAL A 764 -19.98 -25.77 22.39
N TYR A 765 -21.09 -25.93 23.12
CA TYR A 765 -21.27 -25.37 24.46
C TYR A 765 -20.20 -25.86 25.42
N GLN A 766 -19.97 -27.18 25.53
CA GLN A 766 -18.96 -27.75 26.44
C GLN A 766 -17.54 -27.24 26.17
N MET A 767 -17.20 -27.02 24.90
CA MET A 767 -15.89 -26.49 24.50
C MET A 767 -15.76 -24.98 24.70
N ALA A 768 -16.81 -24.23 24.37
CA ALA A 768 -16.79 -22.78 24.40
C ALA A 768 -17.07 -22.24 25.81
N GLU A 769 -17.74 -22.98 26.68
CA GLU A 769 -18.22 -22.50 27.99
C GLU A 769 -17.08 -21.92 28.83
N GLU A 770 -16.04 -22.70 29.13
CA GLU A 770 -14.95 -22.22 30.00
C GLU A 770 -14.12 -21.08 29.36
N PRO A 771 -13.67 -21.18 28.09
CA PRO A 771 -12.99 -20.07 27.43
C PRO A 771 -13.83 -18.79 27.36
N LEU A 772 -15.13 -18.92 27.11
CA LEU A 772 -16.05 -17.78 27.04
C LEU A 772 -16.28 -17.19 28.43
N ARG A 773 -16.48 -18.02 29.46
CA ARG A 773 -16.59 -17.59 30.87
C ARG A 773 -15.33 -16.85 31.31
N GLU A 774 -14.16 -17.39 31.02
CA GLU A 774 -12.88 -16.77 31.33
C GLU A 774 -12.71 -15.43 30.60
N SER A 775 -13.04 -15.38 29.30
CA SER A 775 -13.01 -14.12 28.56
C SER A 775 -13.97 -13.08 29.13
N MET A 776 -15.17 -13.47 29.59
CA MET A 776 -16.14 -12.55 30.18
C MET A 776 -15.71 -12.10 31.58
N ARG A 777 -15.13 -12.98 32.40
CA ARG A 777 -14.53 -12.61 33.71
C ARG A 777 -13.41 -11.60 33.54
N ARG A 778 -12.50 -11.79 32.59
CA ARG A 778 -11.45 -10.81 32.28
C ARG A 778 -12.00 -9.47 31.84
N THR A 779 -13.12 -9.45 31.12
CA THR A 779 -13.82 -8.20 30.75
C THR A 779 -14.47 -7.53 31.97
N LEU A 780 -14.89 -8.28 33.00
CA LEU A 780 -15.39 -7.72 34.26
C LEU A 780 -14.28 -7.14 35.14
N GLU A 781 -13.10 -7.77 35.13
CA GLU A 781 -11.94 -7.39 35.94
C GLU A 781 -11.19 -6.15 35.42
N ARG A 782 -11.23 -5.91 34.10
CA ARG A 782 -10.74 -4.69 33.45
C ARG A 782 -11.78 -3.60 33.57
#